data_AF-A0AAP9IJD8-F1
#
_entry.id   AF-A0AAP9IJD8-F1
#
_cell.length_a   1.000
_cell.length_b   1.000
_cell.length_c   1.000
_cell.angle_alpha   90.00
_cell.angle_beta   90.00
_cell.angle_gamma   90.00
#
_symmetry.space_group_name_H-M   'P 1'
#
loop_
_entity.id
_entity.type
_entity.pdbx_description
1 polymer ?
#
loop_
_entity_poly.entity_id
_entity_poly.type
_entity_poly.pdbx_seq_one_letter_code
_entity_poly.pdbx_strand_id
1 'polypeptide(L)'
;MTLSPAIKLQIGQWYKALQEQIPDFISRVPQRQMIAEVAKTLAGDYPRHLAIEAPTGVGKTLSYLIPGIAVGRAEDKTLVVSTANVALQDQIYSKDLPLLQKFIPELKFTAAFGRRRYICPRNLAMLATDPDAQGDLPLFLDDELMSASKEEKRTCVRLEKALQGHAWDGLRDHYQDSIDDSLWQKLCTDKANCLAHNCHYYRECPFFIARREIEQADVVVTNHALVMAAMESESVLPPPKNLLLVLDEGHHIPDVARDTLEMSGDIHPAYMMAQLEQLVQLIGQCMAQFAPKSPPRLANSERLTSHCEEIRECVLSFSKMCGLFLPHDGQETEYRFAMGKMPDEMRELCVRLFKLTDTLRALVEYMLNDLSEKTGKHDVVRVYQALLKMSRQQGYLEALSKLWRLAAMEKSSNAPVSKWITREMRDNQPHLHLHCAGIRVCDQLERLLWGKVSHVVMTSATLRSLNSFSRIQELSGLSEQEGDTFIALDSPFNHREQGRLVIPKMRYEPLMESEAQHIAEMAQFFRAELKQDKHKGMLMLFASQRAMQFFLTQVTDLRLMLLVQGDKPRYRLVELHRQRVQEGQTSVLIGLQSFAEGLDLKGELLTQVHIHKIAFPPIDSPVILTEGEWLKSLKRHPFIVQSLPSASFNLIQQVGRLIRSHDCFGEIVIYDRRLLTKGYGAQLLAALPVFPIEQRDMP
;
A
#
# COMPACT_ATOMS: atom_id res chain seq x y z
N MET A 1 20.88 -5.03 -24.27
CA MET A 1 22.30 -4.92 -24.67
C MET A 1 23.03 -5.97 -23.86
N THR A 2 23.93 -6.77 -24.45
CA THR A 2 24.54 -7.86 -23.67
C THR A 2 25.40 -7.33 -22.52
N LEU A 3 25.30 -7.94 -21.34
CA LEU A 3 25.99 -7.51 -20.12
C LEU A 3 27.52 -7.36 -20.32
N SER A 4 28.00 -6.11 -20.25
CA SER A 4 29.37 -5.78 -20.64
C SER A 4 30.42 -6.36 -19.67
N PRO A 5 31.64 -6.67 -20.13
CA PRO A 5 32.72 -7.14 -19.26
C PRO A 5 33.07 -6.15 -18.13
N ALA A 6 32.95 -4.84 -18.39
CA ALA A 6 33.18 -3.80 -17.39
C ALA A 6 32.15 -3.86 -16.25
N ILE A 7 30.87 -4.04 -16.58
CA ILE A 7 29.80 -4.19 -15.58
C ILE A 7 30.03 -5.45 -14.73
N LYS A 8 30.43 -6.57 -15.35
CA LYS A 8 30.75 -7.83 -14.62
C LYS A 8 31.89 -7.62 -13.64
N LEU A 9 32.96 -6.95 -14.07
CA LEU A 9 34.11 -6.66 -13.23
C LEU A 9 33.72 -5.77 -12.04
N GLN A 10 32.94 -4.72 -12.29
CA GLN A 10 32.46 -3.80 -11.26
C GLN A 10 31.61 -4.52 -10.20
N ILE A 11 30.63 -5.32 -10.64
CA ILE A 11 29.79 -6.13 -9.76
C ILE A 11 30.65 -7.08 -8.91
N GLY A 12 31.64 -7.73 -9.54
CA GLY A 12 32.57 -8.63 -8.84
C GLY A 12 33.40 -7.92 -7.78
N GLN A 13 33.91 -6.72 -8.07
CA GLN A 13 34.67 -5.90 -7.12
C GLN A 13 33.81 -5.46 -5.93
N TRP A 14 32.60 -4.94 -6.17
CA TRP A 14 31.67 -4.56 -5.11
C TRP A 14 31.21 -5.74 -4.26
N TYR A 15 30.98 -6.90 -4.87
CA TYR A 15 30.65 -8.12 -4.13
C TYR A 15 31.80 -8.59 -3.24
N LYS A 16 33.06 -8.42 -3.67
CA LYS A 16 34.22 -8.72 -2.84
C LYS A 16 34.37 -7.70 -1.69
N ALA A 17 34.20 -6.41 -1.96
CA ALA A 17 34.24 -5.37 -0.92
C ALA A 17 33.16 -5.58 0.15
N LEU A 18 31.97 -6.05 -0.24
CA LEU A 18 30.89 -6.42 0.66
C LEU A 18 31.30 -7.52 1.65
N GLN A 19 32.05 -8.53 1.18
CA GLN A 19 32.56 -9.62 2.01
C GLN A 19 33.56 -9.12 3.07
N GLU A 20 34.34 -8.08 2.74
CA GLU A 20 35.35 -7.52 3.64
C GLU A 20 34.75 -6.53 4.67
N GLN A 21 33.65 -5.86 4.34
CA GLN A 21 33.04 -4.79 5.16
C GLN A 21 31.95 -5.27 6.13
N ILE A 22 31.34 -6.43 5.88
CA ILE A 22 30.28 -6.98 6.74
C ILE A 22 30.89 -8.08 7.62
N PRO A 23 31.03 -7.87 8.93
CA PRO A 23 31.39 -8.95 9.84
C PRO A 23 30.36 -10.08 9.73
N ASP A 24 30.82 -11.32 9.65
CA ASP A 24 30.01 -12.54 9.47
C ASP A 24 29.30 -12.67 8.10
N PHE A 25 29.80 -12.00 7.06
CA PHE A 25 29.28 -12.21 5.71
C PHE A 25 29.64 -13.60 5.16
N ILE A 26 28.62 -14.39 4.86
CA ILE A 26 28.76 -15.69 4.22
C ILE A 26 28.33 -15.55 2.76
N SER A 27 29.24 -15.84 1.83
CA SER A 27 28.91 -15.88 0.41
C SER A 27 28.03 -17.10 0.11
N ARG A 28 26.90 -16.87 -0.57
CA ARG A 28 25.90 -17.90 -0.87
C ARG A 28 25.78 -18.09 -2.37
N VAL A 29 25.73 -19.34 -2.83
CA VAL A 29 25.41 -19.68 -4.23
C VAL A 29 24.11 -19.00 -4.72
N PRO A 30 22.96 -19.09 -4.00
CA PRO A 30 21.72 -18.44 -4.44
C PRO A 30 21.85 -16.92 -4.54
N GLN A 31 22.68 -16.29 -3.70
CA GLN A 31 22.93 -14.85 -3.78
C GLN A 31 23.65 -14.47 -5.06
N ARG A 32 24.71 -15.20 -5.43
CA ARG A 32 25.46 -14.97 -6.67
C ARG A 32 24.60 -15.25 -7.90
N GLN A 33 23.76 -16.28 -7.85
CA GLN A 33 22.78 -16.57 -8.89
C GLN A 33 21.80 -15.39 -9.04
N MET A 34 21.20 -14.92 -7.94
CA MET A 34 20.30 -13.76 -7.98
C MET A 34 20.97 -12.52 -8.58
N ILE A 35 22.20 -12.20 -8.16
CA ILE A 35 22.97 -11.08 -8.71
C ILE A 35 23.13 -11.21 -10.23
N ALA A 36 23.52 -12.40 -10.70
CA ALA A 36 23.73 -12.63 -12.13
C ALA A 36 22.42 -12.51 -12.93
N GLU A 37 21.32 -13.09 -12.45
CA GLU A 37 20.03 -13.06 -13.12
C GLU A 37 19.41 -11.66 -13.15
N VAL A 38 19.53 -10.90 -12.05
CA VAL A 38 19.12 -9.50 -12.02
C VAL A 38 19.95 -8.66 -12.98
N ALA A 39 21.28 -8.84 -12.98
CA ALA A 39 22.16 -8.07 -13.86
C ALA A 39 21.82 -8.33 -15.33
N LYS A 40 21.66 -9.60 -15.73
CA LYS A 40 21.24 -10.00 -17.10
C LYS A 40 19.93 -9.36 -17.49
N THR A 41 18.94 -9.38 -16.59
CA THR A 41 17.62 -8.79 -16.86
C THR A 41 17.72 -7.30 -17.08
N LEU A 42 18.36 -6.56 -16.17
CA LEU A 42 18.44 -5.10 -16.24
C LEU A 42 19.28 -4.59 -17.41
N ALA A 43 20.30 -5.34 -17.84
CA ALA A 43 21.08 -5.04 -19.04
C ALA A 43 20.32 -5.35 -20.34
N GLY A 44 19.25 -6.16 -20.27
CA GLY A 44 18.48 -6.60 -21.43
C GLY A 44 19.11 -7.78 -22.17
N ASP A 45 19.69 -8.73 -21.42
CA ASP A 45 20.03 -10.07 -21.92
C ASP A 45 18.78 -10.95 -22.02
N TYR A 46 17.76 -10.68 -21.19
CA TYR A 46 16.44 -11.33 -21.24
C TYR A 46 15.44 -10.51 -22.05
N PRO A 47 14.37 -11.15 -22.59
CA PRO A 47 13.43 -10.49 -23.49
C PRO A 47 12.63 -9.37 -22.80
N ARG A 48 12.14 -9.64 -21.58
CA ARG A 48 11.26 -8.73 -20.84
C ARG A 48 11.65 -8.61 -19.37
N HIS A 49 11.00 -9.36 -18.48
CA HIS A 49 11.05 -9.14 -17.05
C HIS A 49 11.48 -10.41 -16.30
N LEU A 50 11.89 -10.25 -15.05
CA LEU A 50 12.31 -11.35 -14.17
C LEU A 50 11.43 -11.37 -12.91
N ALA A 51 10.79 -12.50 -12.66
CA ALA A 51 10.17 -12.83 -11.38
C ALA A 51 11.08 -13.82 -10.63
N ILE A 52 11.80 -13.34 -9.61
CA ILE A 52 12.76 -14.15 -8.85
C ILE A 52 12.35 -14.28 -7.38
N GLU A 53 11.93 -15.48 -6.97
CA GLU A 53 11.68 -15.83 -5.57
C GLU A 53 13.02 -16.07 -4.87
N ALA A 54 13.30 -15.24 -3.87
CA ALA A 54 14.53 -15.27 -3.10
C ALA A 54 14.21 -15.42 -1.61
N PRO A 55 14.22 -16.65 -1.07
CA PRO A 55 13.88 -16.91 0.32
C PRO A 55 14.68 -16.06 1.30
N THR A 56 14.14 -15.90 2.51
CA THR A 56 14.85 -15.21 3.58
C THR A 56 16.24 -15.82 3.78
N GLY A 57 17.25 -14.97 3.98
CA GLY A 57 18.64 -15.39 4.16
C GLY A 57 19.50 -15.37 2.90
N VAL A 58 18.91 -15.36 1.70
CA VAL A 58 19.68 -15.25 0.45
C VAL A 58 20.44 -13.92 0.36
N GLY A 59 19.94 -12.87 1.01
CA GLY A 59 20.46 -11.50 0.86
C GLY A 59 19.83 -10.79 -0.33
N LYS A 60 18.50 -10.93 -0.48
CA LYS A 60 17.67 -10.40 -1.57
C LYS A 60 17.98 -8.94 -1.89
N THR A 61 17.99 -8.07 -0.87
CA THR A 61 18.21 -6.63 -1.03
C THR A 61 19.52 -6.28 -1.73
N LEU A 62 20.62 -6.78 -1.19
CA LEU A 62 21.95 -6.55 -1.76
C LEU A 62 22.09 -7.20 -3.16
N SER A 63 21.37 -8.29 -3.41
CA SER A 63 21.43 -9.04 -4.66
C SER A 63 20.81 -8.30 -5.84
N TYR A 64 19.84 -7.41 -5.61
CA TYR A 64 19.33 -6.52 -6.67
C TYR A 64 19.98 -5.13 -6.66
N LEU A 65 20.41 -4.62 -5.50
CA LEU A 65 21.03 -3.29 -5.41
C LEU A 65 22.38 -3.23 -6.13
N ILE A 66 23.27 -4.21 -5.89
CA ILE A 66 24.62 -4.22 -6.49
C ILE A 66 24.56 -4.21 -8.02
N PRO A 67 23.88 -5.16 -8.69
CA PRO A 67 23.78 -5.14 -10.14
C PRO A 67 22.92 -3.98 -10.65
N GLY A 68 21.87 -3.58 -9.93
CA GLY A 68 21.02 -2.45 -10.32
C GLY A 68 21.78 -1.12 -10.37
N ILE A 69 22.62 -0.84 -9.37
CA ILE A 69 23.48 0.35 -9.34
C ILE A 69 24.54 0.28 -10.44
N ALA A 70 25.12 -0.89 -10.68
CA ALA A 70 26.16 -1.07 -11.69
C ALA A 70 25.62 -0.80 -13.10
N VAL A 71 24.46 -1.38 -13.44
CA VAL A 71 23.80 -1.17 -14.73
C VAL A 71 23.25 0.25 -14.83
N GLY A 72 22.64 0.78 -13.76
CA GLY A 72 22.12 2.15 -13.73
C GLY A 72 23.19 3.20 -14.03
N ARG A 73 24.37 3.10 -13.39
CA ARG A 73 25.51 3.98 -13.67
C ARG A 73 26.08 3.83 -15.07
N ALA A 74 26.11 2.60 -15.61
CA ALA A 74 26.62 2.35 -16.95
C ALA A 74 25.70 2.88 -18.05
N GLU A 75 24.39 2.96 -17.78
CA GLU A 75 23.37 3.39 -18.75
C GLU A 75 22.81 4.80 -18.47
N ASP A 76 23.32 5.51 -17.47
CA ASP A 76 22.81 6.81 -17.00
C ASP A 76 21.29 6.75 -16.67
N LYS A 77 20.90 5.69 -15.97
CA LYS A 77 19.53 5.41 -15.53
C LYS A 77 19.42 5.37 -14.02
N THR A 78 18.32 5.88 -13.49
CA THR A 78 18.01 5.82 -12.06
C THR A 78 17.45 4.45 -11.68
N LEU A 79 18.01 3.82 -10.66
CA LEU A 79 17.46 2.60 -10.08
C LEU A 79 16.32 2.94 -9.12
N VAL A 80 15.09 2.59 -9.48
CA VAL A 80 13.92 2.71 -8.62
C VAL A 80 13.68 1.37 -7.91
N VAL A 81 13.78 1.38 -6.59
CA VAL A 81 13.47 0.22 -5.74
C VAL A 81 12.14 0.48 -5.04
N SER A 82 11.13 -0.28 -5.41
CA SER A 82 9.79 -0.22 -4.85
C SER A 82 9.58 -1.35 -3.87
N THR A 83 9.04 -1.07 -2.68
CA THR A 83 8.67 -2.09 -1.69
C THR A 83 7.25 -1.88 -1.14
N ALA A 84 6.72 -2.84 -0.39
CA ALA A 84 5.32 -2.85 0.00
C ALA A 84 4.95 -1.78 1.04
N ASN A 85 5.84 -1.45 1.98
CA ASN A 85 5.53 -0.55 3.10
C ASN A 85 6.70 0.36 3.50
N VAL A 86 6.38 1.44 4.22
CA VAL A 86 7.35 2.47 4.66
C VAL A 86 8.45 1.87 5.54
N ALA A 87 8.13 0.92 6.43
CA ALA A 87 9.15 0.30 7.28
C ALA A 87 10.22 -0.46 6.48
N LEU A 88 9.84 -1.13 5.37
CA LEU A 88 10.77 -1.77 4.46
C LEU A 88 11.55 -0.72 3.63
N GLN A 89 10.91 0.39 3.25
CA GLN A 89 11.63 1.51 2.61
C GLN A 89 12.73 2.04 3.51
N ASP A 90 12.40 2.30 4.78
CA ASP A 90 13.34 2.80 5.78
C ASP A 90 14.47 1.81 6.03
N GLN A 91 14.17 0.51 6.03
CA GLN A 91 15.21 -0.52 6.13
C GLN A 91 16.22 -0.42 4.97
N ILE A 92 15.73 -0.30 3.73
CA ILE A 92 16.60 -0.17 2.55
C ILE A 92 17.38 1.16 2.61
N TYR A 93 16.71 2.24 2.98
CA TYR A 93 17.26 3.60 3.00
C TYR A 93 18.26 3.85 4.14
N SER A 94 18.00 3.36 5.34
CA SER A 94 18.77 3.67 6.55
C SER A 94 19.81 2.61 6.90
N LYS A 95 19.76 1.41 6.30
CA LYS A 95 20.71 0.32 6.58
C LYS A 95 21.42 -0.17 5.32
N ASP A 96 20.65 -0.64 4.34
CA ASP A 96 21.23 -1.34 3.18
C ASP A 96 22.01 -0.40 2.25
N LEU A 97 21.45 0.78 1.94
CA LEU A 97 22.12 1.79 1.10
C LEU A 97 23.34 2.45 1.78
N PRO A 98 23.29 2.87 3.06
CA PRO A 98 24.47 3.36 3.78
C PRO A 98 25.59 2.32 3.89
N LEU A 99 25.24 1.03 3.97
CA LEU A 99 26.21 -0.06 3.93
C LEU A 99 26.93 -0.11 2.57
N LEU A 100 26.21 0.03 1.45
CA LEU A 100 26.82 0.13 0.12
C LEU A 100 27.69 1.39 -0.01
N GLN A 101 27.28 2.50 0.59
CA GLN A 101 28.02 3.76 0.56
C GLN A 101 29.43 3.65 1.18
N LYS A 102 29.66 2.71 2.12
CA LYS A 102 30.99 2.46 2.69
C LYS A 102 32.05 2.07 1.66
N PHE A 103 31.64 1.41 0.57
CA PHE A 103 32.54 0.97 -0.51
C PHE A 103 32.16 1.51 -1.89
N ILE A 104 31.08 2.30 -1.96
CA ILE A 104 30.70 3.12 -3.11
C ILE A 104 30.48 4.56 -2.59
N PRO A 105 31.54 5.32 -2.28
CA PRO A 105 31.41 6.61 -1.58
C PRO A 105 30.60 7.66 -2.36
N GLU A 106 30.63 7.57 -3.68
CA GLU A 106 29.90 8.47 -4.59
C GLU A 106 28.43 8.09 -4.76
N LEU A 107 27.92 7.06 -4.06
CA LEU A 107 26.53 6.61 -4.19
C LEU A 107 25.56 7.68 -3.71
N LYS A 108 24.72 8.16 -4.63
CA LYS A 108 23.63 9.10 -4.32
C LYS A 108 22.32 8.35 -4.25
N PHE A 109 21.61 8.44 -3.12
CA PHE A 109 20.31 7.81 -2.97
C PHE A 109 19.34 8.70 -2.22
N THR A 110 18.05 8.58 -2.54
CA THR A 110 16.96 9.30 -1.86
C THR A 110 15.75 8.38 -1.69
N ALA A 111 14.80 8.79 -0.86
CA ALA A 111 13.52 8.11 -0.68
C ALA A 111 12.37 8.98 -1.17
N ALA A 112 11.41 8.36 -1.88
CA ALA A 112 10.25 9.03 -2.44
C ALA A 112 8.96 8.55 -1.75
N PHE A 113 8.26 9.51 -1.15
CA PHE A 113 7.00 9.28 -0.44
C PHE A 113 5.82 10.00 -1.12
N GLY A 114 4.60 9.55 -0.80
CA GLY A 114 3.38 10.20 -1.26
C GLY A 114 3.22 11.60 -0.66
N ARG A 115 2.62 12.53 -1.41
CA ARG A 115 2.49 13.94 -1.01
C ARG A 115 1.84 14.15 0.37
N ARG A 116 0.82 13.35 0.70
CA ARG A 116 0.10 13.40 1.99
C ARG A 116 0.98 13.02 3.21
N ARG A 117 2.19 12.50 2.99
CA ARG A 117 3.16 12.22 4.06
C ARG A 117 4.08 13.38 4.37
N TYR A 118 4.09 14.41 3.53
CA TYR A 118 4.86 15.63 3.77
C TYR A 118 3.98 16.71 4.38
N ILE A 119 4.57 17.46 5.30
CA ILE A 119 4.00 18.69 5.83
C ILE A 119 3.86 19.74 4.73
N CYS A 120 2.75 20.49 4.74
CA CYS A 120 2.59 21.66 3.88
C CYS A 120 3.00 22.91 4.66
N PRO A 121 4.15 23.57 4.35
CA PRO A 121 4.60 24.74 5.09
C PRO A 121 3.55 25.87 5.14
N ARG A 122 2.77 26.02 4.05
CA ARG A 122 1.65 26.98 4.00
C ARG A 122 0.60 26.68 5.08
N ASN A 123 0.13 25.44 5.17
CA ASN A 123 -0.91 25.09 6.12
C ASN A 123 -0.37 25.15 7.57
N LEU A 124 0.90 24.76 7.75
CA LEU A 124 1.58 24.85 9.04
C LEU A 124 1.69 26.30 9.53
N ALA A 125 2.16 27.22 8.68
CA ALA A 125 2.26 28.63 9.03
C ALA A 125 0.89 29.24 9.36
N MET A 126 -0.16 28.88 8.60
CA MET A 126 -1.52 29.33 8.87
C MET A 126 -2.04 28.86 10.23
N LEU A 127 -1.79 27.60 10.60
CA LEU A 127 -2.26 27.01 11.86
C LEU A 127 -1.39 27.38 13.07
N ALA A 128 -0.13 27.80 12.84
CA ALA A 128 0.79 28.25 13.88
C ALA A 128 0.61 29.73 14.28
N THR A 129 -0.01 30.55 13.41
CA THR A 129 -0.20 31.99 13.65
C THR A 129 -1.39 32.27 14.58
N ASP A 130 -1.22 33.21 15.53
CA ASP A 130 -2.26 33.62 16.49
C ASP A 130 -3.35 34.49 15.83
N PRO A 131 -4.65 34.38 16.21
CA PRO A 131 -5.73 35.21 15.65
C PRO A 131 -5.51 36.71 15.88
N ASP A 132 -4.89 37.09 17.00
CA ASP A 132 -4.71 38.49 17.41
C ASP A 132 -3.58 39.23 16.66
N ALA A 133 -2.77 38.51 15.86
CA ALA A 133 -1.71 39.09 15.03
C ALA A 133 -2.14 39.33 13.56
N GLN A 134 -3.40 39.06 13.21
CA GLN A 134 -3.87 39.15 11.83
C GLN A 134 -4.35 40.56 11.49
N GLY A 135 -3.50 41.33 10.81
CA GLY A 135 -3.97 42.24 9.77
C GLY A 135 -4.40 41.44 8.55
N ASP A 136 -5.63 41.67 8.09
CA ASP A 136 -6.29 41.23 6.84
C ASP A 136 -6.24 39.75 6.39
N LEU A 137 -5.53 38.85 7.08
CA LEU A 137 -5.45 37.41 6.75
C LEU A 137 -6.64 36.47 7.12
N PRO A 138 -7.77 36.87 7.74
CA PRO A 138 -8.85 35.91 8.03
C PRO A 138 -9.86 35.69 6.88
N LEU A 139 -9.80 36.41 5.76
CA LEU A 139 -10.87 36.37 4.75
C LEU A 139 -10.77 35.23 3.71
N PHE A 140 -10.01 34.15 3.99
CA PHE A 140 -9.36 33.38 2.91
C PHE A 140 -9.82 31.93 2.68
N LEU A 141 -10.69 31.29 3.47
CA LEU A 141 -11.39 30.00 3.16
C LEU A 141 -12.51 29.71 4.20
N ASP A 142 -13.60 29.02 3.80
CA ASP A 142 -14.78 28.74 4.64
C ASP A 142 -14.45 28.13 6.03
N ASP A 143 -15.12 28.69 7.04
CA ASP A 143 -14.79 28.72 8.48
C ASP A 143 -14.81 27.38 9.25
N GLU A 144 -15.26 26.26 8.68
CA GLU A 144 -15.51 25.05 9.50
C GLU A 144 -14.31 24.09 9.62
N LEU A 145 -13.39 24.06 8.66
CA LEU A 145 -12.32 23.04 8.61
C LEU A 145 -11.03 23.40 9.36
N MET A 146 -10.89 24.65 9.82
CA MET A 146 -9.59 25.19 10.29
C MET A 146 -9.61 25.70 11.74
N SER A 147 -10.63 25.35 12.53
CA SER A 147 -10.53 25.52 13.98
C SER A 147 -9.48 24.55 14.54
N ALA A 148 -8.40 25.11 15.08
CA ALA A 148 -7.39 24.37 15.81
C ALA A 148 -7.54 24.68 17.30
N SER A 149 -7.69 23.63 18.10
CA SER A 149 -7.64 23.67 19.55
C SER A 149 -6.31 24.30 20.04
N LYS A 150 -6.30 24.82 21.27
CA LYS A 150 -5.08 25.39 21.88
C LYS A 150 -3.92 24.38 21.92
N GLU A 151 -4.22 23.08 22.00
CA GLU A 151 -3.21 22.01 22.01
C GLU A 151 -2.65 21.72 20.60
N GLU A 152 -3.50 21.69 19.58
CA GLU A 152 -3.08 21.57 18.18
C GLU A 152 -2.15 22.73 17.79
N LYS A 153 -2.49 23.97 18.17
CA LYS A 153 -1.65 25.15 17.90
C LYS A 153 -0.25 25.07 18.51
N ARG A 154 -0.16 24.66 19.79
CA ARG A 154 1.16 24.44 20.45
C ARG A 154 1.99 23.39 19.73
N THR A 155 1.33 22.38 19.17
CA THR A 155 1.98 21.34 18.37
C THR A 155 2.46 21.91 17.03
N CYS A 156 1.65 22.72 16.34
CA CYS A 156 2.04 23.40 15.09
C CYS A 156 3.27 24.30 15.27
N VAL A 157 3.32 25.14 16.31
CA VAL A 157 4.49 26.01 16.58
C VAL A 157 5.76 25.18 16.82
N ARG A 158 5.64 24.04 17.50
CA ARG A 158 6.76 23.11 17.73
C ARG A 158 7.25 22.48 16.42
N LEU A 159 6.33 22.06 15.57
CA LEU A 159 6.63 21.48 14.25
C LEU A 159 7.27 22.51 13.32
N GLU A 160 6.80 23.75 13.31
CA GLU A 160 7.39 24.84 12.53
C GLU A 160 8.83 25.12 12.94
N LYS A 161 9.08 25.20 14.25
CA LYS A 161 10.44 25.38 14.78
C LYS A 161 11.35 24.19 14.44
N ALA A 162 10.84 22.97 14.49
CA ALA A 162 11.59 21.76 14.12
C ALA A 162 11.95 21.74 12.62
N LEU A 163 11.02 22.17 11.76
CA LEU A 163 11.19 22.23 10.32
C LEU A 163 12.21 23.31 9.93
N GLN A 164 12.06 24.54 10.44
CA GLN A 164 13.00 25.64 10.19
C GLN A 164 14.40 25.33 10.75
N GLY A 165 14.46 24.65 11.90
CA GLY A 165 15.69 24.21 12.54
C GLY A 165 16.38 23.01 11.89
N HIS A 166 15.83 22.42 10.81
CA HIS A 166 16.33 21.21 10.15
C HIS A 166 16.46 20.00 11.09
N ALA A 167 15.79 20.03 12.25
CA ALA A 167 15.69 18.89 13.16
C ALA A 167 14.67 17.86 12.66
N TRP A 168 13.83 18.25 11.71
CA TRP A 168 12.84 17.42 11.05
C TRP A 168 12.79 17.76 9.56
N ASP A 169 12.73 16.73 8.72
CA ASP A 169 12.69 16.84 7.25
C ASP A 169 11.28 17.08 6.69
N GLY A 170 10.27 17.19 7.56
CA GLY A 170 8.88 17.41 7.18
C GLY A 170 8.10 16.15 6.81
N LEU A 171 8.68 14.95 6.94
CA LEU A 171 7.98 13.69 6.73
C LEU A 171 7.33 13.19 8.03
N ARG A 172 6.03 12.85 7.99
CA ARG A 172 5.27 12.43 9.19
C ARG A 172 5.96 11.35 10.01
N ASP A 173 6.45 10.32 9.33
CA ASP A 173 6.99 9.10 9.96
C ASP A 173 8.37 9.32 10.61
N HIS A 174 9.07 10.41 10.26
CA HIS A 174 10.38 10.76 10.81
C HIS A 174 10.30 11.67 12.04
N TYR A 175 9.10 12.09 12.45
CA TYR A 175 8.93 12.87 13.66
C TYR A 175 8.93 11.98 14.91
N GLN A 176 9.53 12.47 16.01
CA GLN A 176 9.73 11.67 17.23
C GLN A 176 8.42 11.35 17.97
N ASP A 177 7.47 12.30 17.95
CA ASP A 177 6.18 12.17 18.62
C ASP A 177 5.08 11.74 17.64
N SER A 178 4.07 11.03 18.13
CA SER A 178 2.88 10.74 17.33
C SER A 178 2.06 12.00 17.09
N ILE A 179 1.85 12.36 15.83
CA ILE A 179 0.96 13.45 15.42
C ILE A 179 -0.44 12.85 15.19
N ASP A 180 -1.45 13.45 15.80
CA ASP A 180 -2.85 13.04 15.63
C ASP A 180 -3.28 13.05 14.15
N ASP A 181 -4.08 12.07 13.74
CA ASP A 181 -4.52 11.92 12.35
C ASP A 181 -5.37 13.10 11.88
N SER A 182 -6.23 13.64 12.73
CA SER A 182 -7.10 14.78 12.38
C SER A 182 -6.28 16.05 12.17
N LEU A 183 -5.27 16.28 13.02
CA LEU A 183 -4.35 17.40 12.86
C LEU A 183 -3.49 17.24 11.60
N TRP A 184 -2.99 16.03 11.32
CA TRP A 184 -2.18 15.77 10.14
C TRP A 184 -2.95 16.00 8.83
N GLN A 185 -4.23 15.64 8.78
CA GLN A 185 -5.10 15.92 7.63
C GLN A 185 -5.22 17.43 7.33
N LYS A 186 -5.23 18.28 8.36
CA LYS A 186 -5.22 19.75 8.21
C LYS A 186 -3.85 20.26 7.74
N LEU A 187 -2.77 19.64 8.22
CA LEU A 187 -1.38 20.05 8.00
C LEU A 187 -0.78 19.61 6.65
N CYS A 188 -1.26 18.51 6.07
CA CYS A 188 -0.80 18.03 4.76
C CYS A 188 -1.69 18.54 3.62
N THR A 189 -1.23 18.37 2.38
CA THR A 189 -2.04 18.66 1.18
C THR A 189 -1.90 17.54 0.15
N ASP A 190 -2.93 17.38 -0.67
CA ASP A 190 -2.88 16.49 -1.85
C ASP A 190 -2.56 17.27 -3.13
N LYS A 191 -2.52 16.58 -4.27
CA LYS A 191 -2.22 17.19 -5.57
C LYS A 191 -3.25 18.26 -5.93
N ALA A 192 -4.53 18.00 -5.64
CA ALA A 192 -5.61 18.94 -5.89
C ALA A 192 -5.47 20.23 -5.05
N ASN A 193 -5.14 20.15 -3.77
CA ASN A 193 -5.11 21.34 -2.90
C ASN A 193 -3.76 22.08 -2.87
N CYS A 194 -2.77 21.65 -3.66
CA CYS A 194 -1.47 22.31 -3.70
C CYS A 194 -1.28 23.21 -4.93
N LEU A 195 -0.77 24.42 -4.68
CA LEU A 195 -0.49 25.45 -5.70
C LEU A 195 0.79 25.21 -6.53
N ALA A 196 1.55 24.13 -6.26
CA ALA A 196 2.82 23.81 -6.91
C ALA A 196 3.76 25.02 -7.05
N HIS A 197 4.23 25.33 -8.28
CA HIS A 197 5.16 26.42 -8.58
C HIS A 197 4.65 27.80 -8.18
N ASN A 198 3.33 27.95 -8.02
CA ASN A 198 2.71 29.19 -7.62
C ASN A 198 2.65 29.40 -6.08
N CYS A 199 3.10 28.42 -5.29
CA CYS A 199 3.15 28.54 -3.84
C CYS A 199 4.34 29.42 -3.41
N HIS A 200 4.12 30.36 -2.48
CA HIS A 200 5.21 31.16 -1.89
C HIS A 200 6.30 30.27 -1.25
N TYR A 201 5.88 29.21 -0.58
CA TYR A 201 6.77 28.23 0.06
C TYR A 201 7.33 27.17 -0.90
N TYR A 202 7.18 27.31 -2.22
CA TYR A 202 7.59 26.27 -3.19
C TYR A 202 9.06 25.88 -3.08
N ARG A 203 9.95 26.85 -2.83
CA ARG A 203 11.41 26.59 -2.73
C ARG A 203 11.81 25.87 -1.45
N GLU A 204 11.06 26.09 -0.37
CA GLU A 204 11.30 25.53 0.97
C GLU A 204 10.39 24.32 1.25
N CYS A 205 9.55 23.93 0.29
CA CYS A 205 8.59 22.86 0.47
C CYS A 205 9.31 21.50 0.51
N PRO A 206 9.21 20.75 1.63
CA PRO A 206 9.93 19.47 1.77
C PRO A 206 9.63 18.47 0.65
N PHE A 207 8.37 18.41 0.21
CA PHE A 207 7.97 17.56 -0.91
C PHE A 207 8.70 17.90 -2.22
N PHE A 208 8.86 19.18 -2.54
CA PHE A 208 9.54 19.60 -3.77
C PHE A 208 11.06 19.54 -3.66
N ILE A 209 11.62 19.70 -2.45
CA ILE A 209 13.04 19.45 -2.18
C ILE A 209 13.36 17.98 -2.43
N ALA A 210 12.63 17.07 -1.78
CA ALA A 210 12.78 15.62 -1.98
C ALA A 210 12.61 15.23 -3.47
N ARG A 211 11.68 15.88 -4.19
CA ARG A 211 11.51 15.65 -5.63
C ARG A 211 12.72 16.09 -6.46
N ARG A 212 13.40 17.18 -6.12
CA ARG A 212 14.62 17.61 -6.83
C ARG A 212 15.79 16.68 -6.57
N GLU A 213 15.86 16.10 -5.36
CA GLU A 213 16.88 15.11 -5.02
C GLU A 213 16.75 13.83 -5.87
N ILE A 214 15.53 13.43 -6.24
CA ILE A 214 15.27 12.27 -7.13
C ILE A 214 15.98 12.42 -8.49
N GLU A 215 16.06 13.63 -9.05
CA GLU A 215 16.67 13.86 -10.36
C GLU A 215 18.19 13.64 -10.37
N GLN A 216 18.85 13.73 -9.21
CA GLN A 216 20.30 13.57 -9.07
C GLN A 216 20.70 12.27 -8.38
N ALA A 217 19.74 11.40 -8.05
CA ALA A 217 19.98 10.16 -7.33
C ALA A 217 20.30 9.01 -8.28
N ASP A 218 21.28 8.17 -7.90
CA ASP A 218 21.52 6.88 -8.53
C ASP A 218 20.40 5.89 -8.15
N VAL A 219 19.90 5.97 -6.91
CA VAL A 219 18.88 5.06 -6.36
C VAL A 219 17.74 5.85 -5.70
N VAL A 220 16.51 5.48 -6.05
CA VAL A 220 15.29 6.03 -5.45
C VAL A 220 14.51 4.90 -4.79
N VAL A 221 14.37 4.96 -3.46
CA VAL A 221 13.56 3.99 -2.70
C VAL A 221 12.13 4.50 -2.60
N THR A 222 11.15 3.70 -2.96
CA THR A 222 9.74 4.09 -2.96
C THR A 222 8.81 2.91 -2.71
N ASN A 223 7.48 3.12 -2.77
CA ASN A 223 6.48 2.09 -2.53
C ASN A 223 5.69 1.80 -3.80
N HIS A 224 5.06 0.64 -3.82
CA HIS A 224 4.29 0.18 -4.97
C HIS A 224 3.19 1.17 -5.36
N ALA A 225 2.46 1.72 -4.38
CA ALA A 225 1.39 2.68 -4.64
C ALA A 225 1.90 3.97 -5.32
N LEU A 226 3.07 4.48 -4.90
CA LEU A 226 3.68 5.66 -5.52
C LEU A 226 4.23 5.36 -6.90
N VAL A 227 4.78 4.15 -7.14
CA VAL A 227 5.16 3.73 -8.49
C VAL A 227 3.96 3.69 -9.41
N MET A 228 2.85 3.05 -9.01
CA MET A 228 1.62 3.00 -9.81
C MET A 228 1.10 4.41 -10.15
N ALA A 229 1.01 5.27 -9.13
CA ALA A 229 0.59 6.66 -9.31
C ALA A 229 1.54 7.44 -10.23
N ALA A 230 2.86 7.24 -10.09
CA ALA A 230 3.86 7.89 -10.94
C ALA A 230 3.80 7.40 -12.39
N MET A 231 3.46 6.13 -12.65
CA MET A 231 3.25 5.61 -14.00
C MET A 231 1.96 6.11 -14.65
N GLU A 232 0.95 6.47 -13.85
CA GLU A 232 -0.31 7.06 -14.33
C GLU A 232 -0.15 8.55 -14.65
N SER A 233 0.53 9.33 -13.80
CA SER A 233 0.59 10.80 -13.92
C SER A 233 1.96 11.41 -14.25
N GLU A 234 3.00 10.59 -14.49
CA GLU A 234 4.37 11.00 -14.89
C GLU A 234 4.99 12.13 -14.04
N SER A 235 4.71 12.17 -12.74
CA SER A 235 4.94 13.40 -11.95
C SER A 235 5.85 13.27 -10.73
N VAL A 236 6.41 12.11 -10.43
CA VAL A 236 7.26 11.92 -9.23
C VAL A 236 8.57 11.19 -9.55
N LEU A 237 8.48 10.09 -10.28
CA LEU A 237 9.65 9.28 -10.67
C LEU A 237 10.20 9.75 -12.02
N PRO A 238 11.47 9.40 -12.33
CA PRO A 238 12.03 9.61 -13.66
C PRO A 238 11.16 8.97 -14.76
N PRO A 239 11.25 9.45 -16.02
CA PRO A 239 10.51 8.86 -17.13
C PRO A 239 10.79 7.35 -17.27
N PRO A 240 9.79 6.51 -17.63
CA PRO A 240 9.93 5.05 -17.74
C PRO A 240 11.12 4.55 -18.56
N LYS A 241 11.50 5.27 -19.61
CA LYS A 241 12.67 4.96 -20.46
C LYS A 241 14.03 5.12 -19.76
N ASN A 242 14.09 5.95 -18.72
CA ASN A 242 15.33 6.31 -18.01
C ASN A 242 15.40 5.67 -16.61
N LEU A 243 14.54 4.70 -16.31
CA LEU A 243 14.51 4.04 -15.00
C LEU A 243 14.72 2.53 -15.12
N LEU A 244 15.44 1.98 -14.15
CA LEU A 244 15.50 0.54 -13.89
C LEU A 244 14.60 0.25 -12.69
N LEU A 245 13.68 -0.70 -12.80
CA LEU A 245 12.68 -0.95 -11.75
C LEU A 245 12.91 -2.29 -11.05
N VAL A 246 13.02 -2.23 -9.72
CA VAL A 246 12.95 -3.40 -8.84
C VAL A 246 11.68 -3.30 -8.01
N LEU A 247 10.83 -4.32 -8.07
CA LEU A 247 9.65 -4.49 -7.24
C LEU A 247 9.94 -5.54 -6.17
N ASP A 248 10.43 -5.07 -5.02
CA ASP A 248 10.67 -5.89 -3.83
C ASP A 248 9.36 -6.13 -3.05
N GLU A 249 9.19 -7.32 -2.50
CA GLU A 249 7.89 -7.80 -2.02
C GLU A 249 6.80 -7.74 -3.09
N GLY A 250 7.18 -8.04 -4.33
CA GLY A 250 6.34 -7.91 -5.52
C GLY A 250 5.06 -8.77 -5.54
N HIS A 251 4.87 -9.68 -4.58
CA HIS A 251 3.60 -10.39 -4.40
C HIS A 251 2.43 -9.44 -4.08
N HIS A 252 2.71 -8.25 -3.52
CA HIS A 252 1.70 -7.21 -3.23
C HIS A 252 1.28 -6.42 -4.48
N ILE A 253 2.00 -6.51 -5.60
CA ILE A 253 1.77 -5.68 -6.78
C ILE A 253 0.36 -5.80 -7.35
N PRO A 254 -0.23 -7.01 -7.52
CA PRO A 254 -1.59 -7.13 -8.02
C PRO A 254 -2.63 -6.52 -7.08
N ASP A 255 -2.44 -6.65 -5.77
CA ASP A 255 -3.36 -6.09 -4.77
C ASP A 255 -3.24 -4.57 -4.71
N VAL A 256 -2.01 -4.02 -4.72
CA VAL A 256 -1.79 -2.57 -4.80
C VAL A 256 -2.36 -1.98 -6.09
N ALA A 257 -2.18 -2.65 -7.23
CA ALA A 257 -2.79 -2.23 -8.47
C ALA A 257 -4.33 -2.25 -8.38
N ARG A 258 -4.91 -3.28 -7.75
CA ARG A 258 -6.36 -3.35 -7.50
C ARG A 258 -6.83 -2.18 -6.65
N ASP A 259 -6.18 -1.89 -5.54
CA ASP A 259 -6.55 -0.80 -4.62
C ASP A 259 -6.47 0.57 -5.30
N THR A 260 -5.46 0.81 -6.15
CA THR A 260 -5.37 2.06 -6.93
C THR A 260 -6.45 2.20 -8.02
N LEU A 261 -7.09 1.10 -8.38
CA LEU A 261 -8.15 1.03 -9.39
C LEU A 261 -9.54 0.92 -8.78
N GLU A 262 -9.66 0.57 -7.51
CA GLU A 262 -10.90 0.68 -6.76
C GLU A 262 -11.33 2.13 -6.68
N MET A 263 -12.59 2.39 -7.02
CA MET A 263 -13.18 3.71 -6.92
C MET A 263 -14.45 3.61 -6.10
N SER A 264 -14.55 4.49 -5.11
CA SER A 264 -15.72 4.69 -4.28
C SER A 264 -16.11 6.15 -4.35
N GLY A 265 -17.38 6.45 -4.55
CA GLY A 265 -17.87 7.83 -4.56
C GLY A 265 -19.24 7.96 -3.96
N ASP A 266 -19.47 9.10 -3.30
CA ASP A 266 -20.79 9.51 -2.84
C ASP A 266 -21.63 9.91 -4.05
N ILE A 267 -22.71 9.16 -4.26
CA ILE A 267 -23.67 9.38 -5.33
C ILE A 267 -25.02 9.85 -4.79
N HIS A 268 -25.07 10.27 -3.53
CA HIS A 268 -26.29 10.79 -2.93
C HIS A 268 -26.74 12.05 -3.68
N PRO A 269 -28.00 12.12 -4.16
CA PRO A 269 -28.45 13.23 -5.00
C PRO A 269 -28.22 14.60 -4.38
N ALA A 270 -28.55 14.80 -3.09
CA ALA A 270 -28.40 16.10 -2.44
C ALA A 270 -26.93 16.54 -2.36
N TYR A 271 -26.01 15.62 -2.06
CA TYR A 271 -24.58 15.91 -2.00
C TYR A 271 -24.02 16.26 -3.39
N MET A 272 -24.34 15.44 -4.39
CA MET A 272 -23.91 15.69 -5.76
C MET A 272 -24.44 17.03 -6.30
N MET A 273 -25.69 17.39 -6.00
CA MET A 273 -26.27 18.66 -6.44
C MET A 273 -25.58 19.86 -5.81
N ALA A 274 -25.28 19.81 -4.50
CA ALA A 274 -24.52 20.86 -3.85
C ALA A 274 -23.14 21.07 -4.51
N GLN A 275 -22.45 19.99 -4.90
CA GLN A 275 -21.17 20.09 -5.63
C GLN A 275 -21.34 20.71 -7.02
N LEU A 276 -22.38 20.33 -7.78
CA LEU A 276 -22.64 20.89 -9.10
C LEU A 276 -23.02 22.37 -9.02
N GLU A 277 -23.85 22.78 -8.06
CA GLU A 277 -24.20 24.19 -7.85
C GLU A 277 -22.98 25.04 -7.50
N GLN A 278 -22.11 24.54 -6.61
CA GLN A 278 -20.83 25.18 -6.28
C GLN A 278 -19.94 25.32 -7.51
N LEU A 279 -19.90 24.30 -8.38
CA LEU A 279 -19.14 24.34 -9.63
C LEU A 279 -19.67 25.41 -10.59
N VAL A 280 -20.99 25.50 -10.79
CA VAL A 280 -21.62 26.51 -11.66
C VAL A 280 -21.30 27.92 -11.15
N GLN A 281 -21.44 28.15 -9.84
CA GLN A 281 -21.12 29.44 -9.22
C GLN A 281 -19.64 29.79 -9.39
N LEU A 282 -18.74 28.83 -9.15
CA LEU A 282 -17.29 29.04 -9.27
C LEU A 282 -16.89 29.37 -10.72
N ILE A 283 -17.42 28.64 -11.70
CA ILE A 283 -17.15 28.92 -13.12
C ILE A 283 -17.71 30.29 -13.50
N GLY A 284 -18.93 30.63 -13.06
CA GLY A 284 -19.53 31.95 -13.29
C GLY A 284 -18.66 33.09 -12.72
N GLN A 285 -18.16 32.93 -11.49
CA GLN A 285 -17.23 33.88 -10.87
C GLN A 285 -15.92 34.00 -11.65
N CYS A 286 -15.33 32.87 -12.07
CA CYS A 286 -14.10 32.87 -12.86
C CYS A 286 -14.30 33.51 -14.22
N MET A 287 -15.42 33.27 -14.89
CA MET A 287 -15.77 33.88 -16.17
C MET A 287 -15.95 35.40 -16.04
N ALA A 288 -16.52 35.89 -14.94
CA ALA A 288 -16.72 37.31 -14.68
C ALA A 288 -15.42 38.05 -14.29
N GLN A 289 -14.58 37.43 -13.46
CA GLN A 289 -13.37 38.06 -12.92
C GLN A 289 -12.13 37.81 -13.78
N PHE A 290 -12.07 36.66 -14.45
CA PHE A 290 -10.90 36.15 -15.16
C PHE A 290 -11.32 35.53 -16.50
N ALA A 291 -12.06 36.27 -17.33
CA ALA A 291 -12.59 35.76 -18.60
C ALA A 291 -11.48 35.10 -19.48
N PRO A 292 -11.65 33.82 -19.91
CA PRO A 292 -10.71 33.17 -20.83
C PRO A 292 -10.73 33.83 -22.21
N LYS A 293 -9.63 33.74 -22.96
CA LYS A 293 -9.58 34.25 -24.35
C LYS A 293 -10.50 33.48 -25.30
N SER A 294 -10.62 32.18 -25.11
CA SER A 294 -11.40 31.26 -25.95
C SER A 294 -12.18 30.27 -25.08
N PRO A 295 -13.24 30.72 -24.38
CA PRO A 295 -13.95 29.85 -23.45
C PRO A 295 -14.63 28.68 -24.18
N PRO A 296 -14.57 27.44 -23.64
CA PRO A 296 -15.30 26.31 -24.17
C PRO A 296 -16.80 26.59 -24.24
N ARG A 297 -17.51 25.97 -25.19
CA ARG A 297 -18.96 26.13 -25.36
C ARG A 297 -19.76 25.85 -24.10
N LEU A 298 -19.28 24.92 -23.27
CA LEU A 298 -19.92 24.53 -22.02
C LEU A 298 -19.68 25.54 -20.88
N ALA A 299 -18.71 26.46 -20.99
CA ALA A 299 -18.48 27.51 -20.00
C ALA A 299 -19.59 28.58 -20.01
N ASN A 300 -20.47 28.58 -21.01
CA ASN A 300 -21.64 29.44 -21.04
C ASN A 300 -22.63 29.01 -19.95
N SER A 301 -23.11 29.98 -19.15
CA SER A 301 -23.95 29.73 -17.96
C SER A 301 -25.20 28.90 -18.25
N GLU A 302 -25.93 29.19 -19.33
CA GLU A 302 -27.17 28.49 -19.67
C GLU A 302 -26.89 27.04 -20.07
N ARG A 303 -25.83 26.81 -20.87
CA ARG A 303 -25.41 25.47 -21.27
C ARG A 303 -24.87 24.65 -20.10
N LEU A 304 -24.09 25.27 -19.23
CA LEU A 304 -23.55 24.61 -18.05
C LEU A 304 -24.67 24.18 -17.10
N THR A 305 -25.62 25.08 -16.84
CA THR A 305 -26.78 24.80 -15.99
C THR A 305 -27.61 23.67 -16.58
N SER A 306 -27.90 23.72 -17.89
CA SER A 306 -28.64 22.64 -18.59
C SER A 306 -27.91 21.30 -18.52
N HIS A 307 -26.58 21.29 -18.64
CA HIS A 307 -25.76 20.08 -18.53
C HIS A 307 -25.77 19.52 -17.10
N CYS A 308 -25.72 20.38 -16.08
CA CYS A 308 -25.83 19.97 -14.67
C CYS A 308 -27.22 19.41 -14.34
N GLU A 309 -28.30 19.98 -14.90
CA GLU A 309 -29.65 19.45 -14.75
C GLU A 309 -29.79 18.06 -15.40
N GLU A 310 -29.17 17.83 -16.56
CA GLU A 310 -29.17 16.49 -17.14
C GLU A 310 -28.47 15.45 -16.24
N ILE A 311 -27.35 15.84 -15.62
CA ILE A 311 -26.67 14.99 -14.62
C ILE A 311 -27.63 14.73 -13.45
N ARG A 312 -28.33 15.76 -12.96
CA ARG A 312 -29.30 15.64 -11.88
C ARG A 312 -30.39 14.62 -12.17
N GLU A 313 -31.01 14.69 -13.34
CA GLU A 313 -32.04 13.74 -13.76
C GLU A 313 -31.51 12.30 -13.82
N CYS A 314 -30.31 12.11 -14.36
CA CYS A 314 -29.66 10.81 -14.43
C CYS A 314 -29.34 10.24 -13.03
N VAL A 315 -28.79 11.07 -12.13
CA VAL A 315 -28.45 10.68 -10.74
C VAL A 315 -29.70 10.36 -9.94
N LEU A 316 -30.77 11.16 -10.08
CA LEU A 316 -32.05 10.89 -9.41
C LEU A 316 -32.66 9.57 -9.88
N SER A 317 -32.64 9.32 -11.19
CA SER A 317 -33.12 8.06 -11.78
C SER A 317 -32.30 6.87 -11.26
N PHE A 318 -30.98 7.00 -11.25
CA PHE A 318 -30.06 5.99 -10.74
C PHE A 318 -30.30 5.72 -9.23
N SER A 319 -30.39 6.75 -8.41
CA SER A 319 -30.65 6.65 -6.98
C SER A 319 -32.01 6.01 -6.68
N LYS A 320 -33.03 6.30 -7.49
CA LYS A 320 -34.35 5.66 -7.36
C LYS A 320 -34.26 4.16 -7.63
N MET A 321 -33.50 3.74 -8.64
CA MET A 321 -33.25 2.33 -8.92
C MET A 321 -32.45 1.66 -7.79
N CYS A 322 -31.44 2.34 -7.23
CA CYS A 322 -30.72 1.84 -6.05
C CYS A 322 -31.65 1.57 -4.86
N GLY A 323 -32.68 2.40 -4.66
CA GLY A 323 -33.68 2.22 -3.60
C GLY A 323 -34.48 0.92 -3.70
N LEU A 324 -34.56 0.28 -4.87
CA LEU A 324 -35.18 -1.03 -5.06
C LEU A 324 -34.32 -2.16 -4.48
N PHE A 325 -33.00 -1.99 -4.49
CA PHE A 325 -32.04 -2.98 -4.02
C PHE A 325 -31.61 -2.75 -2.57
N LEU A 326 -31.61 -1.49 -2.13
CA LEU A 326 -31.28 -1.07 -0.78
C LEU A 326 -32.41 -0.17 -0.24
N PRO A 327 -33.51 -0.74 0.28
CA PRO A 327 -34.68 0.02 0.76
C PRO A 327 -34.32 0.98 1.90
N HIS A 328 -35.01 2.12 2.02
CA HIS A 328 -34.72 3.12 3.06
C HIS A 328 -34.91 2.63 4.50
N ASP A 329 -35.86 1.72 4.70
CA ASP A 329 -36.21 1.16 6.02
C ASP A 329 -35.53 -0.19 6.31
N GLY A 330 -34.63 -0.63 5.42
CA GLY A 330 -33.93 -1.90 5.55
C GLY A 330 -32.89 -1.90 6.66
N GLN A 331 -32.74 -3.03 7.36
CA GLN A 331 -31.59 -3.27 8.25
C GLN A 331 -30.28 -3.43 7.45
N GLU A 332 -30.36 -3.74 6.16
CA GLU A 332 -29.21 -3.90 5.28
C GLU A 332 -28.63 -2.54 4.89
N THR A 333 -27.34 -2.36 5.13
CA THR A 333 -26.57 -1.15 4.79
C THR A 333 -25.75 -1.31 3.52
N GLU A 334 -25.75 -2.50 2.92
CA GLU A 334 -24.93 -2.85 1.75
C GLU A 334 -25.70 -3.78 0.81
N TYR A 335 -25.61 -3.53 -0.49
CA TYR A 335 -26.11 -4.43 -1.53
C TYR A 335 -25.06 -4.61 -2.63
N ARG A 336 -24.72 -5.86 -2.94
CA ARG A 336 -23.75 -6.23 -3.98
C ARG A 336 -24.45 -6.81 -5.21
N PHE A 337 -24.05 -6.34 -6.39
CA PHE A 337 -24.51 -6.91 -7.65
C PHE A 337 -23.75 -8.20 -7.98
N ALA A 338 -24.48 -9.33 -8.04
CA ALA A 338 -23.90 -10.63 -8.41
C ALA A 338 -23.18 -10.57 -9.77
N MET A 339 -21.99 -11.16 -9.86
CA MET A 339 -21.09 -11.09 -11.03
C MET A 339 -20.75 -9.66 -11.49
N GLY A 340 -21.00 -8.63 -10.67
CA GLY A 340 -20.86 -7.23 -11.09
C GLY A 340 -21.87 -6.81 -12.17
N LYS A 341 -22.97 -7.55 -12.32
CA LYS A 341 -23.99 -7.27 -13.33
C LYS A 341 -25.09 -6.39 -12.76
N MET A 342 -25.02 -5.11 -13.11
CA MET A 342 -26.14 -4.18 -12.91
C MET A 342 -27.21 -4.38 -14.00
N PRO A 343 -28.48 -4.04 -13.73
CA PRO A 343 -29.52 -3.99 -14.76
C PRO A 343 -29.10 -3.12 -15.96
N ASP A 344 -29.54 -3.47 -17.17
CA ASP A 344 -29.15 -2.77 -18.40
C ASP A 344 -29.48 -1.27 -18.37
N GLU A 345 -30.68 -0.91 -17.90
CA GLU A 345 -31.10 0.48 -17.71
C GLU A 345 -30.15 1.27 -16.79
N MET A 346 -29.70 0.63 -15.70
CA MET A 346 -28.78 1.24 -14.73
C MET A 346 -27.37 1.41 -15.34
N ARG A 347 -26.94 0.44 -16.15
CA ARG A 347 -25.68 0.51 -16.91
C ARG A 347 -25.71 1.61 -17.96
N GLU A 348 -26.82 1.79 -18.69
CA GLU A 348 -27.00 2.88 -19.66
C GLU A 348 -26.91 4.26 -18.99
N LEU A 349 -27.50 4.41 -17.80
CA LEU A 349 -27.33 5.61 -16.97
C LEU A 349 -25.87 5.82 -16.59
N CYS A 350 -25.13 4.79 -16.16
CA CYS A 350 -23.69 4.90 -15.88
C CYS A 350 -22.90 5.39 -17.10
N VAL A 351 -23.20 4.88 -18.31
CA VAL A 351 -22.56 5.33 -19.55
C VAL A 351 -22.86 6.80 -19.84
N ARG A 352 -24.10 7.24 -19.62
CA ARG A 352 -24.49 8.66 -19.80
C ARG A 352 -23.79 9.54 -18.77
N LEU A 353 -23.83 9.16 -17.49
CA LEU A 353 -23.18 9.86 -16.38
C LEU A 353 -21.67 9.99 -16.57
N PHE A 354 -21.00 8.94 -17.06
CA PHE A 354 -19.59 9.00 -17.42
C PHE A 354 -19.32 10.09 -18.46
N LYS A 355 -20.06 10.11 -19.58
CA LYS A 355 -19.89 11.13 -20.63
C LYS A 355 -20.11 12.54 -20.09
N LEU A 356 -21.17 12.75 -19.29
CA LEU A 356 -21.50 14.07 -18.75
C LEU A 356 -20.45 14.56 -17.74
N THR A 357 -20.03 13.70 -16.82
CA THR A 357 -19.03 14.03 -15.80
C THR A 357 -17.63 14.21 -16.37
N ASP A 358 -17.25 13.41 -17.39
CA ASP A 358 -15.97 13.58 -18.09
C ASP A 358 -15.92 14.90 -18.88
N THR A 359 -17.06 15.33 -19.44
CA THR A 359 -17.16 16.65 -20.10
C THR A 359 -16.99 17.80 -19.11
N LEU A 360 -17.58 17.70 -17.90
CA LEU A 360 -17.35 18.69 -16.83
C LEU A 360 -15.89 18.68 -16.37
N ARG A 361 -15.30 17.49 -16.19
CA ARG A 361 -13.88 17.34 -15.84
C ARG A 361 -12.98 18.06 -16.85
N ALA A 362 -13.23 17.87 -18.15
CA ALA A 362 -12.47 18.55 -19.20
C ALA A 362 -12.64 20.08 -19.18
N LEU A 363 -13.84 20.58 -18.85
CA LEU A 363 -14.08 22.02 -18.67
C LEU A 363 -13.28 22.58 -17.49
N VAL A 364 -13.29 21.90 -16.34
CA VAL A 364 -12.55 22.32 -15.15
C VAL A 364 -11.05 22.28 -15.38
N GLU A 365 -10.55 21.25 -16.07
CA GLU A 365 -9.15 21.14 -16.49
C GLU A 365 -8.72 22.31 -17.37
N TYR A 366 -9.57 22.70 -18.34
CA TYR A 366 -9.34 23.89 -19.16
C TYR A 366 -9.29 25.17 -18.31
N MET A 367 -10.26 25.37 -17.41
CA MET A 367 -10.32 26.55 -16.54
C MET A 367 -9.11 26.65 -15.61
N LEU A 368 -8.62 25.52 -15.09
CA LEU A 368 -7.40 25.46 -14.29
C LEU A 368 -6.17 25.92 -15.06
N ASN A 369 -5.99 25.41 -16.27
CA ASN A 369 -4.85 25.78 -17.12
C ASN A 369 -4.88 27.28 -17.44
N ASP A 370 -6.05 27.82 -17.82
CA ASP A 370 -6.23 29.25 -18.11
C ASP A 370 -5.99 30.15 -16.88
N LEU A 371 -6.49 29.77 -15.70
CA LEU A 371 -6.23 30.49 -14.45
C LEU A 371 -4.73 30.46 -14.08
N SER A 372 -4.04 29.34 -14.34
CA SER A 372 -2.60 29.22 -14.05
C SER A 372 -1.75 30.14 -14.90
N GLU A 373 -2.16 30.45 -16.14
CA GLU A 373 -1.47 31.42 -17.01
C GLU A 373 -1.68 32.87 -16.58
N LYS A 374 -2.72 33.16 -15.79
CA LYS A 374 -3.12 34.52 -15.38
C LYS A 374 -2.48 35.03 -14.09
N THR A 375 -1.71 34.18 -13.40
CA THR A 375 -1.02 34.48 -12.13
C THR A 375 -0.07 35.69 -12.21
N GLY A 376 0.42 36.04 -13.40
CA GLY A 376 1.29 37.21 -13.62
C GLY A 376 0.60 38.52 -14.00
N LYS A 377 -0.74 38.55 -14.19
CA LYS A 377 -1.46 39.71 -14.77
C LYS A 377 -2.61 40.27 -13.92
N HIS A 378 -3.05 39.54 -12.90
CA HIS A 378 -4.21 39.91 -12.07
C HIS A 378 -3.82 39.91 -10.59
N ASP A 379 -4.75 40.32 -9.73
CA ASP A 379 -4.59 40.19 -8.27
C ASP A 379 -4.29 38.72 -7.92
N VAL A 380 -3.05 38.53 -7.53
CA VAL A 380 -2.43 37.23 -7.24
C VAL A 380 -3.23 36.46 -6.20
N VAL A 381 -3.79 37.16 -5.20
CA VAL A 381 -4.55 36.54 -4.11
C VAL A 381 -5.87 35.96 -4.62
N ARG A 382 -6.62 36.73 -5.42
CA ARG A 382 -7.92 36.28 -5.95
C ARG A 382 -7.77 35.15 -6.97
N VAL A 383 -6.76 35.21 -7.83
CA VAL A 383 -6.45 34.12 -8.76
C VAL A 383 -6.08 32.85 -8.00
N TYR A 384 -5.33 32.96 -6.90
CA TYR A 384 -5.00 31.80 -6.07
C TYR A 384 -6.20 31.16 -5.39
N GLN A 385 -7.15 31.96 -4.90
CA GLN A 385 -8.40 31.43 -4.34
C GLN A 385 -9.18 30.64 -5.40
N ALA A 386 -9.32 31.21 -6.60
CA ALA A 386 -10.00 30.56 -7.71
C ALA A 386 -9.31 29.25 -8.12
N LEU A 387 -7.98 29.25 -8.23
CA LEU A 387 -7.18 28.05 -8.54
C LEU A 387 -7.39 26.93 -7.51
N LEU A 388 -7.40 27.26 -6.22
CA LEU A 388 -7.61 26.25 -5.16
C LEU A 388 -9.01 25.63 -5.23
N LYS A 389 -10.05 26.46 -5.35
CA LYS A 389 -11.43 25.98 -5.46
C LYS A 389 -11.62 25.14 -6.72
N MET A 390 -11.06 25.58 -7.84
CA MET A 390 -11.17 24.87 -9.12
C MET A 390 -10.41 23.53 -9.09
N SER A 391 -9.26 23.49 -8.42
CA SER A 391 -8.46 22.27 -8.32
C SER A 391 -9.10 21.22 -7.41
N ARG A 392 -9.82 21.65 -6.36
CA ARG A 392 -10.67 20.77 -5.56
C ARG A 392 -11.79 20.15 -6.41
N GLN A 393 -12.47 20.96 -7.22
CA GLN A 393 -13.52 20.49 -8.12
C GLN A 393 -12.99 19.53 -9.18
N GLN A 394 -11.77 19.76 -9.69
CA GLN A 394 -11.10 18.84 -10.60
C GLN A 394 -10.91 17.46 -9.99
N GLY A 395 -10.37 17.40 -8.76
CA GLY A 395 -10.17 16.12 -8.07
C GLY A 395 -11.48 15.36 -7.82
N TYR A 396 -12.55 16.08 -7.46
CA TYR A 396 -13.88 15.50 -7.30
C TYR A 396 -14.42 14.92 -8.62
N LEU A 397 -14.36 15.69 -9.72
CA LEU A 397 -14.84 15.25 -11.04
C LEU A 397 -13.97 14.14 -11.64
N GLU A 398 -12.66 14.12 -11.39
CA GLU A 398 -11.77 13.03 -11.77
C GLU A 398 -12.17 11.71 -11.12
N ALA A 399 -12.41 11.73 -9.80
CA ALA A 399 -12.87 10.56 -9.07
C ALA A 399 -14.25 10.08 -9.54
N LEU A 400 -15.19 11.02 -9.70
CA LEU A 400 -16.55 10.72 -10.14
C LEU A 400 -16.60 10.18 -11.58
N SER A 401 -15.86 10.78 -12.51
CA SER A 401 -15.75 10.29 -13.90
C SER A 401 -15.15 8.88 -13.94
N LYS A 402 -14.06 8.62 -13.18
CA LYS A 402 -13.46 7.28 -13.07
C LYS A 402 -14.44 6.27 -12.47
N LEU A 403 -15.24 6.66 -11.47
CA LEU A 403 -16.29 5.81 -10.88
C LEU A 403 -17.32 5.39 -11.94
N TRP A 404 -17.94 6.34 -12.63
CA TRP A 404 -18.95 6.04 -13.65
C TRP A 404 -18.39 5.22 -14.82
N ARG A 405 -17.13 5.48 -15.20
CA ARG A 405 -16.42 4.68 -16.21
C ARG A 405 -16.34 3.21 -15.80
N LEU A 406 -15.93 2.93 -14.56
CA LEU A 406 -15.84 1.55 -14.04
C LEU A 406 -17.23 0.93 -13.85
N ALA A 407 -18.20 1.71 -13.39
CA ALA A 407 -19.59 1.28 -13.23
C ALA A 407 -20.21 0.84 -14.56
N ALA A 408 -19.87 1.53 -15.66
CA ALA A 408 -20.32 1.22 -17.02
C ALA A 408 -19.64 -0.01 -17.64
N MET A 409 -18.45 -0.40 -17.17
CA MET A 409 -17.71 -1.55 -17.72
C MET A 409 -18.30 -2.88 -17.23
N GLU A 410 -18.50 -3.83 -18.13
CA GLU A 410 -18.87 -5.21 -17.75
C GLU A 410 -17.65 -6.02 -17.31
N LYS A 411 -16.53 -5.84 -18.02
CA LYS A 411 -15.29 -6.58 -17.79
C LYS A 411 -14.09 -5.64 -17.81
N SER A 412 -13.08 -6.00 -17.03
CA SER A 412 -11.73 -5.43 -17.00
C SER A 412 -10.76 -6.61 -16.90
N SER A 413 -9.72 -6.66 -17.73
CA SER A 413 -8.75 -7.76 -17.69
C SER A 413 -9.42 -9.15 -17.80
N ASN A 414 -10.39 -9.28 -18.71
CA ASN A 414 -11.23 -10.47 -18.92
C ASN A 414 -12.06 -10.96 -17.71
N ALA A 415 -12.05 -10.23 -16.60
CA ALA A 415 -12.82 -10.52 -15.39
C ALA A 415 -13.90 -9.45 -15.16
N PRO A 416 -14.99 -9.75 -14.43
CA PRO A 416 -15.99 -8.75 -14.11
C PRO A 416 -15.43 -7.65 -13.19
N VAL A 417 -16.09 -6.49 -13.22
CA VAL A 417 -15.87 -5.41 -12.25
C VAL A 417 -16.86 -5.61 -11.11
N SER A 418 -16.38 -5.84 -9.89
CA SER A 418 -17.21 -5.91 -8.69
C SER A 418 -17.86 -4.57 -8.44
N LYS A 419 -19.18 -4.57 -8.24
CA LYS A 419 -20.00 -3.38 -8.00
C LYS A 419 -20.92 -3.62 -6.82
N TRP A 420 -20.94 -2.68 -5.90
CA TRP A 420 -21.85 -2.69 -4.76
C TRP A 420 -22.20 -1.27 -4.34
N ILE A 421 -23.32 -1.14 -3.66
CA ILE A 421 -23.79 0.11 -3.08
C ILE A 421 -23.84 -0.04 -1.56
N THR A 422 -23.48 1.03 -0.85
CA THR A 422 -23.61 1.11 0.60
C THR A 422 -24.40 2.36 0.97
N ARG A 423 -25.07 2.29 2.13
CA ARG A 423 -25.68 3.45 2.76
C ARG A 423 -25.04 3.67 4.12
N GLU A 424 -24.38 4.81 4.25
CA GLU A 424 -23.76 5.25 5.51
C GLU A 424 -24.54 6.42 6.09
N MET A 425 -24.66 6.50 7.41
CA MET A 425 -25.25 7.65 8.09
C MET A 425 -24.13 8.60 8.52
N ARG A 426 -24.07 9.79 7.92
CA ARG A 426 -23.17 10.89 8.32
C ARG A 426 -24.00 12.06 8.75
N ASP A 427 -23.71 12.63 9.92
CA ASP A 427 -24.45 13.76 10.49
C ASP A 427 -25.98 13.55 10.47
N ASN A 428 -26.40 12.31 10.72
CA ASN A 428 -27.80 11.86 10.70
C ASN A 428 -28.49 11.96 9.32
N GLN A 429 -27.72 12.11 8.24
CA GLN A 429 -28.18 12.05 6.85
C GLN A 429 -27.69 10.78 6.16
N PRO A 430 -28.52 10.11 5.33
CA PRO A 430 -28.12 8.92 4.60
C PRO A 430 -27.31 9.30 3.35
N HIS A 431 -26.06 8.86 3.29
CA HIS A 431 -25.20 8.97 2.12
C HIS A 431 -25.17 7.64 1.36
N LEU A 432 -25.50 7.69 0.07
CA LEU A 432 -25.46 6.54 -0.81
C LEU A 432 -24.12 6.53 -1.53
N HIS A 433 -23.34 5.47 -1.33
CA HIS A 433 -22.06 5.29 -2.01
C HIS A 433 -22.17 4.19 -3.05
N LEU A 434 -21.49 4.40 -4.19
CA LEU A 434 -21.25 3.38 -5.19
C LEU A 434 -19.77 3.04 -5.18
N HIS A 435 -19.50 1.73 -5.19
CA HIS A 435 -18.16 1.19 -5.19
C HIS A 435 -17.96 0.32 -6.43
N CYS A 436 -16.80 0.46 -7.07
CA CYS A 436 -16.40 -0.29 -8.24
C CYS A 436 -14.94 -0.76 -8.11
N ALA A 437 -14.71 -2.06 -8.20
CA ALA A 437 -13.37 -2.65 -8.13
C ALA A 437 -13.16 -3.69 -9.23
N GLY A 438 -12.12 -3.53 -10.04
CA GLY A 438 -11.73 -4.56 -11.02
C GLY A 438 -11.18 -5.79 -10.32
N ILE A 439 -11.69 -6.99 -10.62
CA ILE A 439 -11.21 -8.22 -9.97
C ILE A 439 -9.78 -8.56 -10.42
N ARG A 440 -9.49 -8.37 -11.71
CA ARG A 440 -8.17 -8.56 -12.33
C ARG A 440 -7.62 -7.26 -12.87
N VAL A 441 -6.29 -7.16 -12.84
CA VAL A 441 -5.52 -5.95 -13.11
C VAL A 441 -4.36 -6.19 -14.09
N CYS A 442 -4.32 -7.34 -14.76
CA CYS A 442 -3.21 -7.70 -15.65
C CYS A 442 -3.06 -6.71 -16.82
N ASP A 443 -4.16 -6.30 -17.47
CA ASP A 443 -4.11 -5.35 -18.60
C ASP A 443 -3.63 -3.97 -18.13
N GLN A 444 -3.98 -3.59 -16.90
CA GLN A 444 -3.55 -2.33 -16.30
C GLN A 444 -2.07 -2.36 -15.92
N LEU A 445 -1.60 -3.46 -15.32
CA LEU A 445 -0.18 -3.66 -15.04
C LEU A 445 0.64 -3.69 -16.34
N GLU A 446 0.12 -4.30 -17.39
CA GLU A 446 0.73 -4.27 -18.72
C GLU A 446 0.83 -2.83 -19.25
N ARG A 447 -0.26 -2.06 -19.18
CA ARG A 447 -0.29 -0.67 -19.67
C ARG A 447 0.55 0.31 -18.83
N LEU A 448 0.59 0.13 -17.51
CA LEU A 448 1.23 1.08 -16.60
C LEU A 448 2.69 0.72 -16.32
N LEU A 449 3.02 -0.56 -16.24
CA LEU A 449 4.34 -1.03 -15.85
C LEU A 449 5.04 -1.81 -16.96
N TRP A 450 4.53 -2.99 -17.31
CA TRP A 450 5.27 -3.95 -18.13
C TRP A 450 5.54 -3.44 -19.55
N GLY A 451 4.60 -2.71 -20.14
CA GLY A 451 4.75 -2.09 -21.46
C GLY A 451 5.48 -0.74 -21.45
N LYS A 452 5.68 -0.10 -20.28
CA LYS A 452 6.34 1.22 -20.17
C LYS A 452 7.81 1.11 -19.77
N VAL A 453 8.14 0.16 -18.90
CA VAL A 453 9.49 -0.05 -18.36
C VAL A 453 10.10 -1.24 -19.06
N SER A 454 11.25 -1.06 -19.73
CA SER A 454 11.86 -2.10 -20.57
C SER A 454 12.14 -3.39 -19.82
N HIS A 455 12.71 -3.29 -18.62
CA HIS A 455 13.09 -4.44 -17.80
C HIS A 455 12.71 -4.18 -16.34
N VAL A 456 11.95 -5.11 -15.77
CA VAL A 456 11.52 -5.05 -14.37
C VAL A 456 11.95 -6.32 -13.65
N VAL A 457 12.45 -6.17 -12.44
CA VAL A 457 12.79 -7.28 -11.55
C VAL A 457 11.78 -7.31 -10.42
N MET A 458 10.91 -8.31 -10.43
CA MET A 458 9.98 -8.59 -9.34
C MET A 458 10.59 -9.66 -8.43
N THR A 459 10.73 -9.34 -7.14
CA THR A 459 11.29 -10.28 -6.17
C THR A 459 10.53 -10.27 -4.85
N SER A 460 10.48 -11.40 -4.19
CA SER A 460 9.96 -11.54 -2.82
C SER A 460 10.53 -12.81 -2.19
N ALA A 461 10.44 -12.91 -0.86
CA ALA A 461 10.70 -14.16 -0.16
C ALA A 461 9.75 -15.28 -0.59
N THR A 462 8.55 -14.91 -1.06
CA THR A 462 7.52 -15.82 -1.54
C THR A 462 6.83 -15.19 -2.73
N LEU A 463 6.92 -15.81 -3.89
CA LEU A 463 6.14 -15.47 -5.09
C LEU A 463 5.30 -16.66 -5.54
N ARG A 464 5.76 -17.88 -5.26
CA ARG A 464 5.03 -19.10 -5.53
C ARG A 464 3.93 -19.30 -4.51
N SER A 465 2.86 -19.93 -4.97
CA SER A 465 1.84 -20.50 -4.10
C SER A 465 1.65 -21.96 -4.49
N LEU A 466 1.56 -22.84 -3.51
CA LEU A 466 1.51 -24.29 -3.73
C LEU A 466 2.64 -24.77 -4.67
N ASN A 467 3.86 -24.26 -4.46
CA ASN A 467 5.06 -24.54 -5.25
C ASN A 467 5.02 -24.12 -6.74
N SER A 468 4.05 -23.29 -7.15
CA SER A 468 3.92 -22.81 -8.54
C SER A 468 3.84 -21.28 -8.66
N PHE A 469 4.37 -20.72 -9.75
CA PHE A 469 4.21 -19.30 -10.13
C PHE A 469 2.86 -19.00 -10.82
N SER A 470 2.01 -20.00 -11.09
CA SER A 470 0.77 -19.81 -11.84
C SER A 470 -0.13 -18.72 -11.27
N ARG A 471 -0.20 -18.57 -9.94
CA ARG A 471 -1.01 -17.51 -9.32
C ARG A 471 -0.49 -16.12 -9.64
N ILE A 472 0.83 -15.90 -9.49
CA ILE A 472 1.38 -14.57 -9.73
C ILE A 472 1.30 -14.23 -11.22
N GLN A 473 1.54 -15.20 -12.11
CA GLN A 473 1.32 -15.04 -13.56
C GLN A 473 -0.12 -14.60 -13.87
N GLU A 474 -1.11 -15.28 -13.29
CA GLU A 474 -2.53 -15.00 -13.53
C GLU A 474 -2.99 -13.63 -12.98
N LEU A 475 -2.35 -13.15 -11.90
CA LEU A 475 -2.71 -11.89 -11.25
C LEU A 475 -1.93 -10.69 -11.81
N SER A 476 -0.65 -10.87 -12.13
CA SER A 476 0.22 -9.81 -12.62
C SER A 476 0.20 -9.64 -14.14
N GLY A 477 -0.17 -10.69 -14.88
CA GLY A 477 -0.10 -10.72 -16.35
C GLY A 477 1.24 -11.17 -16.91
N LEU A 478 2.26 -11.40 -16.07
CA LEU A 478 3.57 -11.88 -16.52
C LEU A 478 3.45 -13.29 -17.13
N SER A 479 4.16 -13.55 -18.22
CA SER A 479 4.04 -14.78 -19.00
C SER A 479 5.36 -15.20 -19.62
N GLU A 480 5.71 -16.49 -19.48
CA GLU A 480 6.86 -17.08 -20.17
C GLU A 480 6.72 -17.00 -21.69
N GLN A 481 5.49 -17.02 -22.22
CA GLN A 481 5.22 -16.92 -23.65
C GLN A 481 5.58 -15.54 -24.22
N GLU A 482 5.47 -14.51 -23.38
CA GLU A 482 5.82 -13.13 -23.72
C GLU A 482 7.31 -12.85 -23.48
N GLY A 483 8.06 -13.81 -22.91
CA GLY A 483 9.49 -13.70 -22.65
C GLY A 483 9.86 -13.29 -21.22
N ASP A 484 8.92 -13.37 -20.27
CA ASP A 484 9.22 -13.21 -18.84
C ASP A 484 9.87 -14.47 -18.26
N THR A 485 10.83 -14.28 -17.35
CA THR A 485 11.57 -15.37 -16.73
C THR A 485 11.16 -15.56 -15.27
N PHE A 486 10.95 -16.81 -14.84
CA PHE A 486 10.56 -17.15 -13.47
C PHE A 486 11.62 -18.04 -12.82
N ILE A 487 12.16 -17.62 -11.68
CA ILE A 487 13.24 -18.34 -10.97
C ILE A 487 12.88 -18.46 -9.51
N ALA A 488 12.97 -19.67 -8.95
CA ALA A 488 12.89 -19.90 -7.52
C ALA A 488 14.27 -20.33 -7.00
N LEU A 489 14.80 -19.57 -6.05
CA LEU A 489 16.08 -19.88 -5.39
C LEU A 489 15.83 -20.76 -4.17
N ASP A 490 16.79 -21.65 -3.89
CA ASP A 490 16.76 -22.46 -2.68
C ASP A 490 17.06 -21.61 -1.44
N SER A 491 16.43 -21.98 -0.32
CA SER A 491 16.78 -21.37 0.96
C SER A 491 18.17 -21.84 1.40
N PRO A 492 19.01 -20.94 1.93
CA PRO A 492 20.33 -21.33 2.44
C PRO A 492 20.30 -22.02 3.80
N PHE A 493 19.13 -22.21 4.41
CA PHE A 493 18.97 -22.66 5.80
C PHE A 493 18.52 -24.12 5.92
N ASN A 494 18.96 -24.78 6.99
CA ASN A 494 18.58 -26.15 7.30
C ASN A 494 17.44 -26.17 8.33
N HIS A 495 16.22 -25.93 7.87
CA HIS A 495 15.03 -25.84 8.70
C HIS A 495 14.77 -27.10 9.55
N ARG A 496 15.17 -28.28 9.06
CA ARG A 496 14.96 -29.56 9.74
C ARG A 496 15.78 -29.68 11.04
N GLU A 497 16.97 -29.08 11.06
CA GLU A 497 17.86 -29.08 12.23
C GLU A 497 17.64 -27.84 13.10
N GLN A 498 17.31 -26.70 12.49
CA GLN A 498 17.17 -25.43 13.20
C GLN A 498 15.84 -25.31 13.96
N GLY A 499 14.76 -25.93 13.51
CA GLY A 499 13.47 -25.77 14.20
C GLY A 499 12.50 -26.92 14.02
N ARG A 500 11.33 -26.76 14.64
CA ARG A 500 10.22 -27.72 14.55
C ARG A 500 8.87 -27.01 14.45
N LEU A 501 7.91 -27.69 13.85
CA LEU A 501 6.51 -27.30 13.86
C LEU A 501 5.81 -28.06 15.00
N VAL A 502 5.16 -27.32 15.89
CA VAL A 502 4.32 -27.89 16.95
C VAL A 502 2.86 -27.64 16.58
N ILE A 503 2.08 -28.71 16.45
CA ILE A 503 0.64 -28.62 16.21
C ILE A 503 -0.05 -29.27 17.42
N PRO A 504 -0.48 -28.48 18.42
CA PRO A 504 -1.13 -29.02 19.62
C PRO A 504 -2.38 -29.81 19.26
N LYS A 505 -2.70 -30.84 20.05
CA LYS A 505 -3.94 -31.62 19.93
C LYS A 505 -5.14 -30.86 20.48
N MET A 506 -5.43 -29.71 19.88
CA MET A 506 -6.57 -28.84 20.19
C MET A 506 -7.88 -29.62 20.07
N ARG A 507 -8.85 -29.38 20.96
CA ARG A 507 -10.16 -30.07 20.89
C ARG A 507 -11.07 -29.41 19.86
N TYR A 508 -10.99 -28.09 19.74
CA TYR A 508 -11.83 -27.29 18.85
C TYR A 508 -11.10 -26.86 17.57
N GLU A 509 -11.80 -26.82 16.43
CA GLU A 509 -11.35 -26.10 15.24
C GLU A 509 -11.60 -24.59 15.43
N PRO A 510 -10.81 -23.69 14.81
CA PRO A 510 -11.01 -22.24 14.91
C PRO A 510 -12.14 -21.76 13.96
N LEU A 511 -13.35 -22.29 14.16
CA LEU A 511 -14.58 -21.87 13.50
C LEU A 511 -15.24 -20.73 14.27
N MET A 512 -16.17 -20.01 13.64
CA MET A 512 -16.81 -18.85 14.27
C MET A 512 -17.62 -19.22 15.52
N GLU A 513 -18.28 -20.37 15.50
CA GLU A 513 -19.07 -20.91 16.62
C GLU A 513 -18.22 -21.34 17.82
N SER A 514 -17.00 -21.82 17.55
CA SER A 514 -16.08 -22.35 18.56
C SER A 514 -14.87 -21.44 18.84
N GLU A 515 -14.90 -20.20 18.34
CA GLU A 515 -13.77 -19.26 18.43
C GLU A 515 -13.40 -18.97 19.89
N ALA A 516 -14.40 -18.84 20.76
CA ALA A 516 -14.18 -18.56 22.16
C ALA A 516 -13.46 -19.70 22.89
N GLN A 517 -13.93 -20.94 22.71
CA GLN A 517 -13.32 -22.13 23.31
C GLN A 517 -11.93 -22.39 22.73
N HIS A 518 -11.74 -22.18 21.41
CA HIS A 518 -10.45 -22.31 20.75
C HIS A 518 -9.41 -21.35 21.31
N ILE A 519 -9.76 -20.08 21.49
CA ILE A 519 -8.85 -19.06 22.03
C ILE A 519 -8.53 -19.34 23.51
N ALA A 520 -9.49 -19.84 24.30
CA ALA A 520 -9.25 -20.26 25.67
C ALA A 520 -8.25 -21.43 25.75
N GLU A 521 -8.41 -22.46 24.90
CA GLU A 521 -7.44 -23.56 24.78
C GLU A 521 -6.06 -23.06 24.36
N MET A 522 -6.00 -22.17 23.36
CA MET A 522 -4.75 -21.55 22.92
C MET A 522 -4.05 -20.80 24.06
N ALA A 523 -4.79 -20.03 24.86
CA ALA A 523 -4.25 -19.32 26.01
C ALA A 523 -3.73 -20.28 27.10
N GLN A 524 -4.44 -21.39 27.35
CA GLN A 524 -3.99 -22.41 28.31
C GLN A 524 -2.67 -23.05 27.86
N PHE A 525 -2.57 -23.44 26.59
CA PHE A 525 -1.34 -24.01 26.02
C PHE A 525 -0.19 -23.00 26.03
N PHE A 526 -0.45 -21.76 25.61
CA PHE A 526 0.56 -20.69 25.64
C PHE A 526 1.11 -20.42 27.05
N ARG A 527 0.24 -20.44 28.07
CA ARG A 527 0.67 -20.32 29.47
C ARG A 527 1.55 -21.50 29.90
N ALA A 528 1.23 -22.72 29.46
CA ALA A 528 2.05 -23.89 29.76
C ALA A 528 3.43 -23.79 29.10
N GLU A 529 3.52 -23.29 27.87
CA GLU A 529 4.80 -23.04 27.19
C GLU A 529 5.61 -21.93 27.88
N LEU A 530 4.98 -20.82 28.24
CA LEU A 530 5.63 -19.74 29.01
C LEU A 530 6.20 -20.24 30.34
N LYS A 531 5.47 -21.10 31.06
CA LYS A 531 5.92 -21.67 32.35
C LYS A 531 7.17 -22.55 32.23
N GLN A 532 7.48 -23.07 31.04
CA GLN A 532 8.69 -23.85 30.83
C GLN A 532 9.95 -22.97 30.81
N ASP A 533 9.80 -21.65 30.63
CA ASP A 533 10.87 -20.64 30.57
C ASP A 533 12.03 -20.98 29.59
N LYS A 534 11.74 -21.76 28.55
CA LYS A 534 12.72 -22.17 27.52
C LYS A 534 13.02 -21.07 26.50
N HIS A 535 12.11 -20.12 26.34
CA HIS A 535 12.15 -19.11 25.28
C HIS A 535 12.06 -17.72 25.88
N LYS A 536 12.99 -16.83 25.53
CA LYS A 536 12.99 -15.43 25.97
C LYS A 536 12.31 -14.50 24.96
N GLY A 537 12.57 -14.70 23.66
CA GLY A 537 11.91 -13.97 22.57
C GLY A 537 10.77 -14.76 21.95
N MET A 538 9.54 -14.26 22.10
CA MET A 538 8.34 -14.87 21.51
C MET A 538 7.57 -13.89 20.62
N LEU A 539 6.92 -14.43 19.58
CA LEU A 539 6.00 -13.70 18.70
C LEU A 539 4.67 -14.43 18.62
N MET A 540 3.55 -13.72 18.73
CA MET A 540 2.22 -14.26 18.55
C MET A 540 1.46 -13.48 17.47
N LEU A 541 0.96 -14.22 16.48
CA LEU A 541 0.31 -13.71 15.28
C LEU A 541 -1.16 -14.11 15.24
N PHE A 542 -2.02 -13.10 15.06
CA PHE A 542 -3.47 -13.26 14.91
C PHE A 542 -3.94 -12.88 13.52
N ALA A 543 -4.96 -13.59 13.03
CA ALA A 543 -5.59 -13.28 11.75
C ALA A 543 -6.63 -12.14 11.85
N SER A 544 -7.08 -11.78 13.06
CA SER A 544 -8.07 -10.71 13.26
C SER A 544 -7.85 -9.97 14.59
N GLN A 545 -8.20 -8.68 14.61
CA GLN A 545 -8.13 -7.86 15.82
C GLN A 545 -9.09 -8.37 16.90
N ARG A 546 -10.27 -8.89 16.50
CA ARG A 546 -11.23 -9.51 17.41
C ARG A 546 -10.60 -10.67 18.20
N ALA A 547 -9.95 -11.61 17.51
CA ALA A 547 -9.30 -12.75 18.15
C ALA A 547 -8.14 -12.33 19.05
N MET A 548 -7.33 -11.36 18.61
CA MET A 548 -6.23 -10.80 19.40
C MET A 548 -6.75 -10.19 20.71
N GLN A 549 -7.79 -9.36 20.65
CA GLN A 549 -8.37 -8.74 21.85
C GLN A 549 -8.98 -9.79 22.78
N PHE A 550 -9.71 -10.77 22.24
CA PHE A 550 -10.27 -11.83 23.07
C PHE A 550 -9.17 -12.66 23.75
N PHE A 551 -8.07 -12.98 23.06
CA PHE A 551 -6.92 -13.63 23.68
C PHE A 551 -6.33 -12.78 24.81
N LEU A 552 -6.16 -11.47 24.63
CA LEU A 552 -5.63 -10.58 25.66
C LEU A 552 -6.49 -10.57 26.94
N THR A 553 -7.81 -10.75 26.82
CA THR A 553 -8.69 -10.91 28.01
C THR A 553 -8.41 -12.19 28.79
N GLN A 554 -7.85 -13.22 28.15
CA GLN A 554 -7.50 -14.50 28.79
C GLN A 554 -6.11 -14.48 29.44
N VAL A 555 -5.28 -13.45 29.20
CA VAL A 555 -3.88 -13.35 29.67
C VAL A 555 -3.56 -12.01 30.33
N THR A 556 -4.53 -11.41 31.02
CA THR A 556 -4.42 -10.07 31.63
C THR A 556 -3.31 -9.97 32.69
N ASP A 557 -3.05 -11.03 33.43
CA ASP A 557 -1.95 -11.16 34.40
C ASP A 557 -0.56 -11.07 33.76
N LEU A 558 -0.44 -11.41 32.46
CA LEU A 558 0.83 -11.37 31.73
C LEU A 558 1.10 -10.02 31.07
N ARG A 559 0.22 -9.01 31.25
CA ARG A 559 0.20 -7.77 30.48
C ARG A 559 1.54 -7.02 30.42
N LEU A 560 2.33 -7.04 31.50
CA LEU A 560 3.65 -6.36 31.55
C LEU A 560 4.67 -6.95 30.56
N MET A 561 4.58 -8.25 30.30
CA MET A 561 5.46 -8.97 29.36
C MET A 561 5.03 -8.79 27.90
N LEU A 562 3.76 -8.44 27.66
CA LEU A 562 3.17 -8.37 26.32
C LEU A 562 3.39 -6.99 25.68
N LEU A 563 3.99 -7.00 24.49
CA LEU A 563 4.17 -5.84 23.63
C LEU A 563 3.17 -5.93 22.48
N VAL A 564 2.01 -5.29 22.65
CA VAL A 564 0.85 -5.45 21.75
C VAL A 564 0.86 -4.37 20.66
N GLN A 565 0.64 -4.80 19.42
CA GLN A 565 0.46 -3.89 18.29
C GLN A 565 -0.70 -2.92 18.55
N GLY A 566 -0.42 -1.63 18.39
CA GLY A 566 -1.36 -0.53 18.67
C GLY A 566 -0.99 0.25 19.93
N ASP A 567 -0.29 -0.35 20.90
CA ASP A 567 0.13 0.34 22.13
C ASP A 567 1.18 1.43 21.87
N LYS A 568 2.10 1.17 20.93
CA LYS A 568 3.19 2.06 20.52
C LYS A 568 3.48 1.87 19.03
N PRO A 569 4.17 2.83 18.38
CA PRO A 569 4.72 2.64 17.06
C PRO A 569 5.52 1.33 16.99
N ARG A 570 5.35 0.60 15.88
CA ARG A 570 5.92 -0.75 15.71
C ARG A 570 7.42 -0.82 15.99
N TYR A 571 8.20 0.17 15.52
CA TYR A 571 9.65 0.19 15.72
C TYR A 571 10.04 0.24 17.22
N ARG A 572 9.26 0.96 18.04
CA ARG A 572 9.46 1.03 19.50
C ARG A 572 9.12 -0.28 20.19
N LEU A 573 8.07 -0.97 19.76
CA LEU A 573 7.74 -2.30 20.29
C LEU A 573 8.91 -3.28 20.04
N VAL A 574 9.50 -3.24 18.85
CA VAL A 574 10.65 -4.07 18.50
C VAL A 574 11.90 -3.67 19.30
N GLU A 575 12.14 -2.37 19.51
CA GLU A 575 13.25 -1.88 20.33
C GLU A 575 13.15 -2.35 21.79
N LEU A 576 11.99 -2.16 22.42
CA LEU A 576 11.71 -2.64 23.77
C LEU A 576 11.83 -4.16 23.88
N HIS A 577 11.38 -4.88 22.86
CA HIS A 577 11.52 -6.33 22.80
C HIS A 577 12.99 -6.76 22.81
N ARG A 578 13.81 -6.16 21.95
CA ARG A 578 15.25 -6.42 21.90
C ARG A 578 15.92 -6.14 23.24
N GLN A 579 15.61 -5.00 23.85
CA GLN A 579 16.16 -4.62 25.15
C GLN A 579 15.84 -5.67 26.22
N ARG A 580 14.56 -6.04 26.38
CA ARG A 580 14.12 -7.02 27.38
C ARG A 580 14.80 -8.38 27.20
N VAL A 581 14.86 -8.87 25.96
CA VAL A 581 15.49 -10.17 25.67
C VAL A 581 16.99 -10.14 25.94
N GLN A 582 17.68 -9.05 25.59
CA GLN A 582 19.11 -8.87 25.88
C GLN A 582 19.39 -8.77 27.38
N GLU A 583 18.46 -8.23 28.17
CA GLU A 583 18.49 -8.24 29.63
C GLU A 583 18.12 -9.61 30.25
N GLY A 584 17.87 -10.64 29.43
CA GLY A 584 17.49 -11.99 29.85
C GLY A 584 16.03 -12.12 30.30
N GLN A 585 15.22 -11.08 30.10
CA GLN A 585 13.79 -11.08 30.42
C GLN A 585 12.98 -11.68 29.28
N THR A 586 11.94 -12.42 29.64
CA THR A 586 10.98 -12.95 28.67
C THR A 586 10.10 -11.82 28.12
N SER A 587 9.99 -11.74 26.80
CA SER A 587 9.28 -10.68 26.08
C SER A 587 8.47 -11.27 24.94
N VAL A 588 7.20 -10.86 24.83
CA VAL A 588 6.26 -11.42 23.86
C VAL A 588 5.70 -10.30 22.99
N LEU A 589 6.00 -10.34 21.69
CA LEU A 589 5.35 -9.46 20.71
C LEU A 589 4.01 -10.06 20.29
N ILE A 590 2.96 -9.26 20.31
CA ILE A 590 1.62 -9.67 19.85
C ILE A 590 1.19 -8.75 18.71
N GLY A 591 0.84 -9.32 17.56
CA GLY A 591 0.43 -8.54 16.40
C GLY A 591 -0.46 -9.27 15.41
N LEU A 592 -0.91 -8.52 14.42
CA LEU A 592 -1.67 -8.99 13.27
C LEU A 592 -0.72 -9.32 12.10
N GLN A 593 -1.27 -9.47 10.90
CA GLN A 593 -0.50 -9.72 9.67
C GLN A 593 0.65 -8.73 9.45
N SER A 594 0.54 -7.47 9.88
CA SER A 594 1.63 -6.51 9.75
C SER A 594 2.89 -6.89 10.52
N PHE A 595 2.78 -7.68 11.60
CA PHE A 595 3.94 -8.25 12.31
C PHE A 595 4.45 -9.53 11.64
N ALA A 596 3.62 -10.20 10.83
CA ALA A 596 4.05 -11.32 10.00
C ALA A 596 4.98 -10.89 8.85
N GLU A 597 5.05 -9.59 8.52
CA GLU A 597 5.89 -9.05 7.44
C GLU A 597 6.86 -8.00 7.98
N GLY A 598 8.12 -8.00 7.56
CA GLY A 598 9.11 -6.96 7.91
C GLY A 598 9.68 -7.00 9.35
N LEU A 599 9.44 -8.05 10.14
CA LEU A 599 10.20 -8.27 11.39
C LEU A 599 11.52 -8.99 11.08
N ASP A 600 12.63 -8.40 11.52
CA ASP A 600 13.97 -8.99 11.50
C ASP A 600 14.49 -9.16 12.95
N LEU A 601 14.19 -10.34 13.50
CA LEU A 601 14.63 -10.81 14.82
C LEU A 601 15.39 -12.12 14.59
N LYS A 602 16.61 -12.22 15.14
CA LYS A 602 17.54 -13.34 14.89
C LYS A 602 17.95 -13.98 16.21
N GLY A 603 18.14 -15.30 16.21
CA GLY A 603 18.59 -16.07 17.38
C GLY A 603 17.64 -15.92 18.57
N GLU A 604 18.20 -15.65 19.75
CA GLU A 604 17.46 -15.49 21.01
C GLU A 604 16.34 -14.43 20.97
N LEU A 605 16.44 -13.45 20.07
CA LEU A 605 15.39 -12.44 19.88
C LEU A 605 14.06 -13.03 19.42
N LEU A 606 14.05 -14.21 18.80
CA LEU A 606 12.81 -14.89 18.45
C LEU A 606 13.03 -16.40 18.30
N THR A 607 12.72 -17.14 19.37
CA THR A 607 12.86 -18.61 19.40
C THR A 607 11.53 -19.34 19.46
N GLN A 608 10.40 -18.63 19.64
CA GLN A 608 9.07 -19.23 19.54
C GLN A 608 8.08 -18.34 18.79
N VAL A 609 7.42 -18.91 17.77
CA VAL A 609 6.38 -18.24 16.98
C VAL A 609 5.04 -18.95 17.20
N HIS A 610 4.04 -18.21 17.66
CA HIS A 610 2.68 -18.69 17.89
C HIS A 610 1.75 -18.18 16.80
N ILE A 611 1.07 -19.08 16.09
CA ILE A 611 0.14 -18.77 15.02
C ILE A 611 -1.25 -19.22 15.45
N HIS A 612 -2.15 -18.27 15.72
CA HIS A 612 -3.50 -18.54 16.21
C HIS A 612 -4.30 -19.43 15.24
N LYS A 613 -4.36 -19.07 13.95
CA LYS A 613 -5.06 -19.86 12.94
C LYS A 613 -4.54 -19.59 11.53
N ILE A 614 -4.87 -20.47 10.59
CA ILE A 614 -4.64 -20.24 9.16
C ILE A 614 -5.43 -19.00 8.73
N ALA A 615 -4.72 -17.99 8.20
CA ALA A 615 -5.29 -16.73 7.76
C ALA A 615 -5.89 -16.84 6.35
N PHE A 616 -7.14 -17.32 6.29
CA PHE A 616 -7.96 -17.24 5.08
C PHE A 616 -8.43 -15.81 4.84
N PRO A 617 -8.58 -15.39 3.57
CA PRO A 617 -9.11 -14.08 3.25
C PRO A 617 -10.59 -13.96 3.70
N PRO A 618 -11.08 -12.74 3.99
CA PRO A 618 -12.45 -12.53 4.47
C PRO A 618 -13.45 -12.96 3.41
N ILE A 619 -14.33 -13.91 3.75
CA ILE A 619 -15.31 -14.48 2.82
C ILE A 619 -16.44 -13.52 2.46
N ASP A 620 -16.66 -12.48 3.28
CA ASP A 620 -17.76 -11.53 3.12
C ASP A 620 -17.40 -10.31 2.25
N SER A 621 -16.13 -10.19 1.82
CA SER A 621 -15.72 -9.08 0.96
C SER A 621 -16.46 -9.12 -0.40
N PRO A 622 -17.10 -8.03 -0.84
CA PRO A 622 -17.81 -7.99 -2.12
C PRO A 622 -16.96 -8.38 -3.33
N VAL A 623 -15.68 -7.99 -3.31
CA VAL A 623 -14.70 -8.32 -4.37
C VAL A 623 -14.42 -9.81 -4.37
N ILE A 624 -14.20 -10.41 -3.20
CA ILE A 624 -13.91 -11.85 -3.05
C ILE A 624 -15.09 -12.69 -3.51
N LEU A 625 -16.32 -12.31 -3.11
CA LEU A 625 -17.54 -12.98 -3.52
C LEU A 625 -17.73 -12.93 -5.03
N THR A 626 -17.54 -11.76 -5.65
CA THR A 626 -17.69 -11.59 -7.10
C THR A 626 -16.61 -12.37 -7.87
N GLU A 627 -15.37 -12.39 -7.39
CA GLU A 627 -14.32 -13.24 -7.96
C GLU A 627 -14.68 -14.73 -7.83
N GLY A 628 -15.21 -15.15 -6.69
CA GLY A 628 -15.64 -16.52 -6.47
C GLY A 628 -16.77 -16.95 -7.41
N GLU A 629 -17.75 -16.09 -7.66
CA GLU A 629 -18.82 -16.32 -8.65
C GLU A 629 -18.25 -16.45 -10.07
N TRP A 630 -17.32 -15.56 -10.44
CA TRP A 630 -16.67 -15.61 -11.75
C TRP A 630 -15.85 -16.88 -11.94
N LEU A 631 -15.07 -17.28 -10.93
CA LEU A 631 -14.31 -18.53 -10.96
C LEU A 631 -15.24 -19.75 -11.11
N LYS A 632 -16.38 -19.77 -10.40
CA LYS A 632 -17.40 -20.81 -10.58
C LYS A 632 -17.94 -20.84 -12.02
N SER A 633 -18.16 -19.68 -12.64
CA SER A 633 -18.60 -19.59 -14.05
C SER A 633 -17.57 -20.19 -15.02
N LEU A 634 -16.28 -20.15 -14.67
CA LEU A 634 -15.19 -20.79 -15.41
C LEU A 634 -14.97 -22.26 -15.02
N LYS A 635 -15.88 -22.88 -14.25
CA LYS A 635 -15.74 -24.24 -13.70
C LYS A 635 -14.49 -24.44 -12.83
N ARG A 636 -14.02 -23.37 -12.19
CA ARG A 636 -12.90 -23.40 -11.24
C ARG A 636 -13.45 -23.30 -9.81
N HIS A 637 -12.82 -24.00 -8.86
CA HIS A 637 -13.23 -23.95 -7.46
C HIS A 637 -12.62 -22.73 -6.75
N PRO A 638 -13.42 -21.77 -6.25
CA PRO A 638 -12.90 -20.54 -5.63
C PRO A 638 -11.98 -20.82 -4.44
N PHE A 639 -12.32 -21.79 -3.60
CA PHE A 639 -11.49 -22.14 -2.46
C PHE A 639 -10.06 -22.53 -2.88
N ILE A 640 -9.92 -23.33 -3.93
CA ILE A 640 -8.61 -23.83 -4.42
C ILE A 640 -7.81 -22.72 -5.12
N VAL A 641 -8.50 -21.86 -5.88
CA VAL A 641 -7.84 -20.86 -6.72
C VAL A 641 -7.60 -19.54 -5.97
N GLN A 642 -8.44 -19.19 -5.02
CA GLN A 642 -8.47 -17.88 -4.37
C GLN A 642 -8.05 -17.97 -2.90
N SER A 643 -8.77 -18.75 -2.08
CA SER A 643 -8.60 -18.76 -0.63
C SER A 643 -7.38 -19.54 -0.16
N LEU A 644 -7.17 -20.75 -0.68
CA LEU A 644 -6.08 -21.63 -0.29
C LEU A 644 -4.70 -21.06 -0.65
N PRO A 645 -4.49 -20.46 -1.83
CA PRO A 645 -3.20 -19.88 -2.18
C PRO A 645 -2.83 -18.67 -1.31
N SER A 646 -3.81 -17.80 -0.98
CA SER A 646 -3.60 -16.68 -0.04
C SER A 646 -3.28 -17.19 1.37
N ALA A 647 -3.97 -18.23 1.83
CA ALA A 647 -3.67 -18.88 3.11
C ALA A 647 -2.26 -19.50 3.14
N SER A 648 -1.86 -20.18 2.05
CA SER A 648 -0.50 -20.72 1.89
C SER A 648 0.55 -19.62 1.97
N PHE A 649 0.32 -18.51 1.27
CA PHE A 649 1.21 -17.37 1.25
C PHE A 649 1.42 -16.78 2.66
N ASN A 650 0.32 -16.48 3.35
CA ASN A 650 0.34 -15.94 4.70
C ASN A 650 1.06 -16.89 5.68
N LEU A 651 0.80 -18.20 5.56
CA LEU A 651 1.41 -19.19 6.43
C LEU A 651 2.93 -19.27 6.23
N ILE A 652 3.43 -19.23 4.99
CA ILE A 652 4.87 -19.21 4.71
C ILE A 652 5.52 -17.96 5.32
N GLN A 653 4.87 -16.79 5.22
CA GLN A 653 5.38 -15.54 5.81
C GLN A 653 5.47 -15.58 7.33
N GLN A 654 4.45 -16.16 7.98
CA GLN A 654 4.39 -16.34 9.44
C GLN A 654 5.44 -17.34 9.93
N VAL A 655 5.55 -18.51 9.28
CA VAL A 655 6.54 -19.55 9.57
C VAL A 655 7.97 -19.04 9.34
N GLY A 656 8.19 -18.28 8.26
CA GLY A 656 9.47 -17.68 7.93
C GLY A 656 9.95 -16.62 8.93
N ARG A 657 9.19 -16.30 9.98
CA ARG A 657 9.66 -15.41 11.06
C ARG A 657 10.69 -16.08 11.96
N LEU A 658 10.63 -17.40 12.15
CA LEU A 658 11.53 -18.12 13.07
C LEU A 658 12.97 -18.16 12.54
N ILE A 659 13.18 -18.62 11.30
CA ILE A 659 14.53 -18.87 10.76
C ILE A 659 14.97 -17.71 9.87
N ARG A 660 15.88 -16.87 10.40
CA ARG A 660 16.41 -15.65 9.76
C ARG A 660 17.93 -15.65 9.53
N SER A 661 18.65 -16.52 10.23
CA SER A 661 20.10 -16.72 10.12
C SER A 661 20.44 -18.19 10.40
N HIS A 662 21.70 -18.57 10.21
CA HIS A 662 22.19 -19.92 10.55
C HIS A 662 22.13 -20.20 12.06
N ASP A 663 22.19 -19.16 12.89
CA ASP A 663 22.12 -19.27 14.35
C ASP A 663 20.69 -19.24 14.90
N CYS A 664 19.68 -19.07 14.04
CA CYS A 664 18.29 -19.11 14.48
C CYS A 664 17.90 -20.56 14.83
N PHE A 665 17.16 -20.71 15.92
CA PHE A 665 16.61 -21.97 16.35
C PHE A 665 15.26 -21.79 17.04
N GLY A 666 14.47 -22.86 17.14
CA GLY A 666 13.30 -22.88 18.02
C GLY A 666 12.07 -23.55 17.44
N GLU A 667 10.89 -23.06 17.81
CA GLU A 667 9.61 -23.73 17.56
C GLU A 667 8.56 -22.80 16.95
N ILE A 668 7.77 -23.32 16.03
CA ILE A 668 6.57 -22.65 15.51
C ILE A 668 5.34 -23.45 15.98
N VAL A 669 4.54 -22.85 16.86
CA VAL A 669 3.31 -23.43 17.39
C VAL A 669 2.11 -22.95 16.57
N ILE A 670 1.43 -23.86 15.88
CA ILE A 670 0.24 -23.55 15.09
C ILE A 670 -0.99 -24.16 15.76
N TYR A 671 -1.90 -23.32 16.24
CA TYR A 671 -3.10 -23.75 16.98
C TYR A 671 -4.26 -24.20 16.06
N ASP A 672 -3.98 -24.52 14.80
CA ASP A 672 -4.99 -24.87 13.80
C ASP A 672 -4.90 -26.35 13.39
N ARG A 673 -5.71 -27.20 14.04
CA ARG A 673 -5.77 -28.64 13.74
C ARG A 673 -6.25 -28.95 12.31
N ARG A 674 -6.75 -27.96 11.55
CA ARG A 674 -7.16 -28.15 10.14
C ARG A 674 -5.97 -28.47 9.23
N LEU A 675 -4.74 -28.13 9.63
CA LEU A 675 -3.52 -28.55 8.92
C LEU A 675 -3.36 -30.07 8.84
N LEU A 676 -3.89 -30.80 9.83
CA LEU A 676 -3.78 -32.26 9.90
C LEU A 676 -5.10 -32.95 9.54
N THR A 677 -6.23 -32.31 9.81
CA THR A 677 -7.57 -32.94 9.68
C THR A 677 -8.25 -32.71 8.33
N LYS A 678 -7.90 -31.66 7.57
CA LYS A 678 -8.51 -31.36 6.26
C LYS A 678 -7.56 -31.73 5.12
N GLY A 679 -8.11 -32.17 3.98
CA GLY A 679 -7.32 -32.59 2.81
C GLY A 679 -6.38 -31.50 2.25
N TYR A 680 -6.77 -30.23 2.35
CA TYR A 680 -5.91 -29.10 1.93
C TYR A 680 -4.74 -28.85 2.90
N GLY A 681 -4.79 -29.37 4.13
CA GLY A 681 -3.76 -29.17 5.14
C GLY A 681 -2.40 -29.74 4.72
N ALA A 682 -2.40 -30.92 4.09
CA ALA A 682 -1.21 -31.52 3.52
C ALA A 682 -0.55 -30.64 2.45
N GLN A 683 -1.35 -29.95 1.63
CA GLN A 683 -0.83 -29.04 0.59
C GLN A 683 -0.19 -27.80 1.21
N LEU A 684 -0.79 -27.24 2.28
CA LEU A 684 -0.21 -26.12 3.02
C LEU A 684 1.12 -26.50 3.68
N LEU A 685 1.19 -27.68 4.32
CA LEU A 685 2.41 -28.19 4.93
C LEU A 685 3.50 -28.46 3.88
N ALA A 686 3.15 -28.99 2.70
CA ALA A 686 4.09 -29.25 1.61
C ALA A 686 4.64 -27.97 0.94
N ALA A 687 4.00 -26.82 1.14
CA ALA A 687 4.48 -25.53 0.67
C ALA A 687 5.44 -24.85 1.67
N LEU A 688 5.51 -25.32 2.92
CA LEU A 688 6.43 -24.83 3.92
C LEU A 688 7.83 -25.47 3.75
N PRO A 689 8.89 -24.83 4.28
CA PRO A 689 10.16 -25.51 4.48
C PRO A 689 9.96 -26.78 5.32
N VAL A 690 10.79 -27.79 5.08
CA VAL A 690 10.67 -29.07 5.78
C VAL A 690 11.07 -28.91 7.24
N PHE A 691 10.09 -28.99 8.13
CA PHE A 691 10.28 -29.05 9.58
C PHE A 691 9.77 -30.38 10.14
N PRO A 692 10.41 -30.95 11.18
CA PRO A 692 9.80 -32.02 11.97
C PRO A 692 8.50 -31.51 12.61
N ILE A 693 7.44 -32.31 12.53
CA ILE A 693 6.13 -31.99 13.12
C ILE A 693 5.97 -32.76 14.43
N GLU A 694 5.70 -32.04 15.51
CA GLU A 694 5.43 -32.57 16.85
C GLU A 694 3.96 -32.30 17.25
N GLN A 695 3.25 -33.33 17.69
CA GLN A 695 1.88 -33.17 18.21
C GLN A 695 1.89 -33.29 19.74
N ARG A 696 1.78 -32.17 20.44
CA ARG A 696 1.74 -32.11 21.91
C ARG A 696 0.31 -32.20 22.44
N ASP A 697 0.13 -32.90 23.55
CA ASP A 697 -1.16 -32.95 24.25
C ASP A 697 -1.48 -31.60 24.92
N MET A 698 -2.76 -31.31 25.09
CA MET A 698 -3.21 -30.10 25.79
C MET A 698 -2.99 -30.25 27.30
N PRO A 699 -2.53 -29.20 28.00
CA PRO A 699 -2.26 -29.22 29.44
C PRO A 699 -3.52 -29.30 30.32
#